data_AF-A0A9D4KJV0-F1
#
_entry.id   AF-A0A9D4KJV0-F1
#
_cell.length_a   1.000
_cell.length_b   1.000
_cell.length_c   1.000
_cell.angle_alpha   90.00
_cell.angle_beta   90.00
_cell.angle_gamma   90.00
#
_symmetry.space_group_name_H-M   'P 1'
#
loop_
_entity.id
_entity.type
_entity.pdbx_description
1 polymer ?
#
loop_
_entity_poly.entity_id
_entity_poly.type
_entity_poly.pdbx_seq_one_letter_code
_entity_poly.pdbx_strand_id
1 'polypeptide(L)'
;MGVVCSSFQRVGTENDMQKEDKQFQRNVYPKKRNDKHKEKKVIQFDFDMRKDVPENVAAEMISEDLTELSIRMSKVLNAIGVVKDVIMHRRKSFMFRESLNVISDNPTSWEVFHFGSQTEGTTTPGLQSDIDVLRCDITVNVMIKKAGMEKILKVNYNEHVARWCDINAVINFLDWKAGMLNVLMLWDENTTPQQYLVQIFKENWPAPETFLCDPRFVRKATGEILLSSERVKDDHENEHKNKYGEVGHFTKQGPSVSYLQDWDMVYALPIKRQLQEIQHWVDKKRPRHWPSKNLLEAARVTACFLVPVGHADSNYKRDEWRLSANLIERMLMFSLNITQIKCYVVLKMIKKTLFSKIVNDGITSFHCKNILFFTIEGTCSSLWKENNLMFLLLMCLHALRKMLKVGIFPHYIIQGVNLFDGKITFKQQRRLLQYVESMIANNLKDLVDIEVDDFGVRLSNSCLMEVGKAGRSRRSAFCKTIILHLEYGRWSTLLIHLRGFWHEMYDSNSTINIEQFLTKIMRTCIKHLHNVRLKRAALELIKHFFALHISLNASRCLRFCNKNIKNSIHKFRYCLNTDLASMRLKVASVLYCSGHLRAASVVLEDVEKRYHKCVKAICGVRDLEHDNDLNLFAHMVSGAGVKGWEEAPFAFCVKFVPHEAFCVPYILLYEMARGESEEEVAQRNYYDKRWMNCAEVDARVFLYYMQYLTYGGLRERKKQLQAMDKLGNYICNGHNGTLTIDMHHSETAGSLMGHCCEMEGNYKTALYFYTTSLKIIPTNNAANHHVRRIQARRHYN
;
A
#
# COMPACT_ATOMS: atom_id res chain seq x y z
N MET A 1 -10.96 47.12 -22.26
CA MET A 1 -12.20 46.68 -22.94
C MET A 1 -11.86 46.41 -24.39
N GLY A 2 -12.30 45.28 -24.96
CA GLY A 2 -12.33 45.10 -26.41
C GLY A 2 -11.62 43.86 -26.98
N VAL A 3 -12.30 42.70 -26.90
CA VAL A 3 -12.52 41.71 -27.99
C VAL A 3 -11.31 41.16 -28.76
N VAL A 4 -11.06 39.84 -28.63
CA VAL A 4 -11.08 38.89 -29.77
C VAL A 4 -11.65 37.55 -29.29
N CYS A 5 -12.87 37.26 -29.71
CA CYS A 5 -13.53 35.96 -29.67
C CYS A 5 -14.16 35.77 -31.05
N SER A 6 -13.56 34.95 -31.92
CA SER A 6 -14.22 34.38 -33.11
C SER A 6 -13.29 33.51 -33.95
N SER A 7 -13.43 32.19 -33.84
CA SER A 7 -13.35 31.27 -34.99
C SER A 7 -13.81 29.86 -34.59
N PHE A 8 -15.08 29.75 -34.23
CA PHE A 8 -15.86 28.51 -34.32
C PHE A 8 -17.08 28.83 -35.16
N GLN A 9 -17.06 28.52 -36.45
CA GLN A 9 -18.27 28.50 -37.27
C GLN A 9 -18.10 27.61 -38.51
N ARG A 10 -18.49 26.34 -38.36
CA ARG A 10 -19.45 25.68 -39.25
C ARG A 10 -20.36 24.86 -38.36
N VAL A 11 -21.46 25.47 -37.97
CA VAL A 11 -22.54 24.83 -37.20
C VAL A 11 -23.32 23.97 -38.19
N GLY A 12 -23.18 22.65 -38.09
CA GLY A 12 -24.17 21.72 -38.64
C GLY A 12 -25.50 21.99 -37.93
N THR A 13 -26.61 21.96 -38.67
CA THR A 13 -27.93 22.32 -38.13
C THR A 13 -28.32 21.37 -36.98
N GLU A 14 -29.19 21.78 -36.06
CA GLU A 14 -29.73 20.89 -35.00
C GLU A 14 -30.30 19.58 -35.57
N ASN A 15 -30.81 19.61 -36.80
CA ASN A 15 -31.29 18.44 -37.52
C ASN A 15 -30.19 17.49 -37.98
N ASP A 16 -28.99 18.00 -38.29
CA ASP A 16 -27.83 17.19 -38.68
C ASP A 16 -27.23 16.49 -37.46
N MET A 17 -27.13 17.20 -36.33
CA MET A 17 -26.76 16.59 -35.05
C MET A 17 -27.75 15.50 -34.63
N GLN A 18 -29.06 15.73 -34.73
CA GLN A 18 -30.06 14.71 -34.40
C GLN A 18 -30.03 13.49 -35.35
N LYS A 19 -29.64 13.68 -36.62
CA LYS A 19 -29.47 12.57 -37.59
C LYS A 19 -28.22 11.76 -37.30
N GLU A 20 -27.09 12.41 -37.03
CA GLU A 20 -25.85 11.75 -36.59
C GLU A 20 -26.06 11.00 -35.27
N ASP A 21 -26.83 11.56 -34.33
CA ASP A 21 -27.18 10.93 -33.05
C ASP A 21 -27.98 9.65 -33.27
N LYS A 22 -29.00 9.69 -34.14
CA LYS A 22 -29.79 8.52 -34.51
C LYS A 22 -28.97 7.48 -35.26
N GLN A 23 -27.97 7.89 -36.06
CA GLN A 23 -27.10 6.99 -36.81
C GLN A 23 -26.04 6.33 -35.91
N PHE A 24 -25.39 7.09 -35.03
CA PHE A 24 -24.47 6.58 -34.02
C PHE A 24 -25.19 5.64 -33.04
N GLN A 25 -26.41 5.99 -32.60
CA GLN A 25 -27.24 5.14 -31.75
C GLN A 25 -27.62 3.81 -32.45
N ARG A 26 -27.95 3.83 -33.75
CA ARG A 26 -28.24 2.62 -34.54
C ARG A 26 -27.03 1.70 -34.73
N ASN A 27 -25.83 2.26 -34.84
CA ASN A 27 -24.59 1.51 -35.06
C ASN A 27 -24.04 0.88 -33.77
N VAL A 28 -24.21 1.55 -32.63
CA VAL A 28 -23.71 1.08 -31.32
C VAL A 28 -24.75 0.22 -30.59
N TYR A 29 -26.04 0.54 -30.70
CA TYR A 29 -27.14 -0.20 -30.09
C TYR A 29 -28.27 -0.43 -31.11
N PRO A 30 -28.19 -1.48 -31.96
CA PRO A 30 -29.29 -1.80 -32.86
C PRO A 30 -30.58 -2.01 -32.03
N LYS A 31 -31.67 -1.32 -32.40
CA LYS A 31 -32.98 -1.43 -31.74
C LYS A 31 -33.27 -2.90 -31.43
N LYS A 32 -33.63 -3.21 -30.18
CA LYS A 32 -34.14 -4.52 -29.74
C LYS A 32 -35.22 -4.99 -30.73
N ARG A 33 -34.85 -5.81 -31.72
CA ARG A 33 -35.78 -6.74 -32.35
C ARG A 33 -35.98 -7.86 -31.33
N ASN A 34 -37.23 -8.26 -31.12
CA ASN A 34 -37.67 -9.34 -30.24
C ASN A 34 -37.19 -10.73 -30.70
N ASP A 35 -35.96 -10.85 -31.21
CA ASP A 35 -35.37 -12.12 -31.58
C ASP A 35 -34.55 -12.62 -30.39
N LYS A 36 -35.17 -13.48 -29.57
CA LYS A 36 -34.56 -14.21 -28.44
C LYS A 36 -33.38 -15.13 -28.83
N HIS A 37 -32.87 -15.06 -30.06
CA HIS A 37 -31.91 -16.01 -30.64
C HIS A 37 -30.73 -15.37 -31.39
N LYS A 38 -30.33 -14.13 -31.08
CA LYS A 38 -29.01 -13.65 -31.51
C LYS A 38 -27.94 -14.11 -30.53
N GLU A 39 -27.20 -15.13 -30.97
CA GLU A 39 -25.93 -15.62 -30.43
C GLU A 39 -25.15 -14.54 -29.69
N LYS A 40 -24.82 -14.82 -28.43
CA LYS A 40 -23.83 -14.08 -27.64
C LYS A 40 -22.49 -14.17 -28.38
N LYS A 41 -22.25 -13.28 -29.34
CA LYS A 41 -20.93 -13.10 -29.94
C LYS A 41 -19.96 -12.83 -28.80
N VAL A 42 -18.96 -13.70 -28.67
CA VAL A 42 -17.84 -13.54 -27.74
C VAL A 42 -17.33 -12.11 -27.89
N ILE A 43 -17.42 -11.32 -26.82
CA ILE A 43 -16.82 -9.99 -26.76
C ILE A 43 -15.32 -10.20 -26.72
N GLN A 44 -14.70 -10.28 -27.89
CA GLN A 44 -13.25 -10.32 -28.03
C GLN A 44 -12.77 -8.95 -28.49
N PHE A 45 -11.96 -8.33 -27.65
CA PHE A 45 -11.25 -7.11 -27.97
C PHE A 45 -9.78 -7.45 -28.12
N ASP A 46 -9.30 -7.33 -29.34
CA ASP A 46 -7.87 -7.36 -29.61
C ASP A 46 -7.45 -5.93 -29.99
N PHE A 47 -6.57 -5.36 -29.16
CA PHE A 47 -5.90 -4.10 -29.46
C PHE A 47 -4.53 -4.43 -30.03
N ASP A 48 -4.35 -4.15 -31.33
CA ASP A 48 -3.09 -4.32 -32.03
C ASP A 48 -2.62 -2.95 -32.51
N MET A 49 -1.49 -2.49 -31.98
CA MET A 49 -0.86 -1.23 -32.39
C MET A 49 -0.74 -1.09 -33.90
N ARG A 50 -0.43 -2.17 -34.64
CA ARG A 50 -0.26 -2.09 -36.10
C ARG A 50 -1.56 -1.90 -36.87
N LYS A 51 -2.70 -2.24 -36.27
CA LYS A 51 -4.01 -2.20 -36.93
C LYS A 51 -4.89 -1.06 -36.42
N ASP A 52 -4.79 -0.77 -35.12
CA ASP A 52 -5.70 0.12 -34.42
C ASP A 52 -5.16 1.54 -34.24
N VAL A 53 -3.86 1.74 -34.51
CA VAL A 53 -3.20 3.03 -34.41
C VAL A 53 -2.78 3.51 -35.80
N PRO A 54 -3.19 4.74 -36.20
CA PRO A 54 -2.82 5.30 -37.50
C PRO A 54 -1.30 5.39 -37.71
N GLU A 55 -0.83 5.19 -38.94
CA GLU A 55 0.61 5.21 -39.28
C GLU A 55 1.31 6.53 -38.92
N ASN A 56 0.61 7.66 -39.01
CA ASN A 56 1.13 8.96 -38.59
C ASN A 56 1.42 9.03 -37.08
N VAL A 57 0.67 8.30 -36.24
CA VAL A 57 0.92 8.20 -34.79
C VAL A 57 2.08 7.24 -34.51
N ALA A 58 2.32 6.23 -35.34
CA ALA A 58 3.52 5.41 -35.26
C ALA A 58 4.79 6.21 -35.62
N ALA A 59 4.69 7.18 -36.53
CA ALA A 59 5.78 8.11 -36.85
C ALA A 59 6.09 9.08 -35.68
N GLU A 60 5.09 9.41 -34.85
CA GLU A 60 5.27 10.23 -33.65
C GLU A 60 6.14 9.58 -32.56
N MET A 61 6.41 8.26 -32.64
CA MET A 61 7.39 7.56 -31.79
C MET A 61 8.79 8.19 -31.81
N ILE A 62 9.09 9.02 -32.82
CA ILE A 62 10.38 9.67 -33.05
C ILE A 62 10.26 11.20 -32.92
N SER A 63 9.08 11.74 -32.56
CA SER A 63 8.93 13.18 -32.39
C SER A 63 9.71 13.67 -31.16
N GLU A 64 10.54 14.70 -31.36
CA GLU A 64 11.31 15.33 -30.29
C GLU A 64 10.37 15.91 -29.22
N ASP A 65 9.24 16.50 -29.64
CA ASP A 65 8.22 17.08 -28.75
C ASP A 65 7.64 16.09 -27.73
N LEU A 66 7.19 14.90 -28.16
CA LEU A 66 6.63 13.89 -27.24
C LEU A 66 7.71 13.28 -26.35
N THR A 67 8.93 13.18 -26.86
CA THR A 67 10.09 12.70 -26.09
C THR A 67 10.40 13.67 -24.95
N GLU A 68 10.45 14.97 -25.24
CA GLU A 68 10.67 16.02 -24.24
C GLU A 68 9.55 16.02 -23.19
N LEU A 69 8.28 15.95 -23.64
CA LEU A 69 7.13 15.87 -22.73
C LEU A 69 7.18 14.61 -21.85
N SER A 70 7.62 13.48 -22.40
CA SER A 70 7.79 12.23 -21.66
C SER A 70 8.84 12.36 -20.55
N ILE A 71 9.99 12.99 -20.86
CA ILE A 71 11.05 13.26 -19.88
C ILE A 71 10.53 14.19 -18.79
N ARG A 72 9.83 15.28 -19.16
CA ARG A 72 9.24 16.24 -18.22
C ARG A 72 8.24 15.56 -17.29
N MET A 73 7.33 14.76 -17.85
CA MET A 73 6.35 14.02 -17.07
C MET A 73 7.02 12.97 -16.16
N SER A 74 8.03 12.26 -16.65
CA SER A 74 8.75 11.27 -15.86
C SER A 74 9.43 11.89 -14.63
N LYS A 75 10.05 13.07 -14.79
CA LYS A 75 10.65 13.85 -13.69
C LYS A 75 9.61 14.26 -12.66
N VAL A 76 8.46 14.74 -13.13
CA VAL A 76 7.30 15.09 -12.30
C VAL A 76 6.82 13.89 -11.47
N LEU A 77 6.63 12.73 -12.11
CA LEU A 77 6.17 11.51 -11.44
C LEU A 77 7.19 11.01 -10.41
N ASN A 78 8.49 11.14 -10.69
CA ASN A 78 9.54 10.83 -9.72
C ASN A 78 9.44 11.71 -8.48
N ALA A 79 9.25 13.03 -8.66
CA ALA A 79 9.18 13.99 -7.57
C ALA A 79 8.00 13.74 -6.59
N ILE A 80 6.92 13.13 -7.06
CA ILE A 80 5.75 12.76 -6.24
C ILE A 80 5.80 11.30 -5.73
N GLY A 81 6.95 10.63 -5.86
CA GLY A 81 7.21 9.32 -5.29
C GLY A 81 6.84 8.12 -6.16
N VAL A 82 6.56 8.31 -7.46
CA VAL A 82 6.39 7.21 -8.43
C VAL A 82 7.76 6.75 -8.92
N VAL A 83 8.56 6.26 -7.97
CA VAL A 83 9.90 5.69 -8.21
C VAL A 83 9.94 4.23 -7.77
N LYS A 84 10.78 3.45 -8.43
CA LYS A 84 10.84 1.99 -8.29
C LYS A 84 10.96 1.55 -6.82
N ASP A 85 11.87 2.17 -6.07
CA ASP A 85 12.18 1.75 -4.70
C ASP A 85 11.05 2.05 -3.71
N VAL A 86 10.40 3.22 -3.85
CA VAL A 86 9.24 3.60 -3.04
C VAL A 86 8.07 2.65 -3.28
N ILE A 87 7.80 2.31 -4.54
CA ILE A 87 6.75 1.36 -4.93
C ILE A 87 7.05 -0.02 -4.33
N MET A 88 8.28 -0.51 -4.48
CA MET A 88 8.68 -1.81 -3.94
C MET A 88 8.60 -1.86 -2.41
N HIS A 89 9.06 -0.81 -1.72
CA HIS A 89 8.98 -0.73 -0.28
C HIS A 89 7.53 -0.82 0.23
N ARG A 90 6.60 -0.11 -0.42
CA ARG A 90 5.17 -0.18 -0.09
C ARG A 90 4.60 -1.58 -0.31
N ARG A 91 4.83 -2.17 -1.49
CA ARG A 91 4.39 -3.54 -1.81
C ARG A 91 4.88 -4.52 -0.75
N LYS A 92 6.18 -4.47 -0.40
CA LYS A 92 6.77 -5.31 0.66
C LYS A 92 6.09 -5.10 2.01
N SER A 93 5.80 -3.86 2.40
CA SER A 93 5.12 -3.57 3.67
C SER A 93 3.72 -4.18 3.75
N PHE A 94 2.95 -4.19 2.66
CA PHE A 94 1.62 -4.81 2.65
C PHE A 94 1.70 -6.33 2.61
N MET A 95 2.58 -6.91 1.79
CA MET A 95 2.82 -8.36 1.77
C MET A 95 3.28 -8.88 3.14
N PHE A 96 4.07 -8.07 3.86
CA PHE A 96 4.49 -8.38 5.22
C PHE A 96 3.30 -8.42 6.20
N ARG A 97 2.36 -7.46 6.11
CA ARG A 97 1.13 -7.47 6.92
C ARG A 97 0.27 -8.71 6.65
N GLU A 98 0.16 -9.15 5.39
CA GLU A 98 -0.54 -10.42 5.06
C GLU A 98 0.13 -11.61 5.74
N SER A 99 1.47 -11.68 5.72
CA SER A 99 2.21 -12.78 6.33
C SER A 99 2.08 -12.83 7.86
N LEU A 100 1.94 -11.68 8.53
CA LEU A 100 1.73 -11.63 9.99
C LEU A 100 0.39 -12.25 10.41
N ASN A 101 -0.66 -12.07 9.61
CA ASN A 101 -1.98 -12.67 9.89
C ASN A 101 -1.97 -14.21 9.79
N VAL A 102 -1.02 -14.78 9.04
CA VAL A 102 -0.85 -16.24 8.90
C VAL A 102 -0.08 -16.85 10.09
N ILE A 103 0.67 -16.04 10.84
CA ILE A 103 1.59 -16.48 11.91
C ILE A 103 0.95 -16.40 13.31
N SER A 104 -0.24 -15.82 13.48
CA SER A 104 -0.90 -15.81 14.79
C SER A 104 -1.31 -17.22 15.22
N ASP A 105 -0.92 -17.66 16.42
CA ASP A 105 -1.15 -19.00 16.99
C ASP A 105 -2.63 -19.39 17.20
N ASN A 106 -3.58 -18.56 16.77
CA ASN A 106 -4.99 -18.92 16.67
C ASN A 106 -5.33 -19.16 15.18
N PRO A 107 -5.83 -20.36 14.78
CA PRO A 107 -6.33 -20.55 13.44
C PRO A 107 -7.55 -19.65 13.25
N THR A 108 -7.34 -18.51 12.59
CA THR A 108 -8.44 -17.63 12.24
C THR A 108 -9.26 -18.30 11.14
N SER A 109 -10.59 -18.18 11.19
CA SER A 109 -11.50 -18.62 10.12
C SER A 109 -11.36 -17.79 8.83
N TRP A 110 -10.32 -16.95 8.72
CA TRP A 110 -10.20 -15.91 7.71
C TRP A 110 -8.78 -15.82 7.13
N GLU A 111 -8.68 -15.68 5.82
CA GLU A 111 -7.48 -15.16 5.16
C GLU A 111 -7.69 -13.68 4.80
N VAL A 112 -6.63 -12.86 4.88
CA VAL A 112 -6.72 -11.42 4.61
C VAL A 112 -5.74 -11.02 3.53
N PHE A 113 -6.24 -10.33 2.51
CA PHE A 113 -5.44 -9.81 1.40
C PHE A 113 -5.66 -8.30 1.24
N HIS A 114 -4.59 -7.56 0.99
CA HIS A 114 -4.60 -6.14 0.70
C HIS A 114 -4.60 -5.90 -0.81
N PHE A 115 -5.40 -4.94 -1.27
CA PHE A 115 -5.52 -4.54 -2.66
C PHE A 115 -5.47 -3.02 -2.80
N GLY A 116 -5.77 -2.52 -3.98
CA GLY A 116 -5.87 -1.09 -4.22
C GLY A 116 -4.54 -0.41 -4.48
N SER A 117 -4.62 0.92 -4.62
CA SER A 117 -3.49 1.72 -5.06
C SER A 117 -2.38 1.81 -4.01
N GLN A 118 -2.71 1.71 -2.72
CA GLN A 118 -1.72 1.73 -1.65
C GLN A 118 -0.83 0.47 -1.72
N THR A 119 -1.47 -0.69 -1.89
CA THR A 119 -0.79 -1.98 -2.01
C THR A 119 0.02 -2.08 -3.29
N GLU A 120 -0.49 -1.54 -4.40
CA GLU A 120 0.21 -1.53 -5.69
C GLU A 120 1.35 -0.51 -5.75
N GLY A 121 1.43 0.40 -4.78
CA GLY A 121 2.41 1.49 -4.72
C GLY A 121 2.06 2.69 -5.60
N THR A 122 0.82 2.78 -6.10
CA THR A 122 0.36 3.78 -7.09
C THR A 122 -0.45 4.93 -6.47
N THR A 123 -0.50 5.01 -5.13
CA THR A 123 -1.06 6.16 -4.41
C THR A 123 -0.06 7.32 -4.44
N THR A 124 -0.53 8.47 -4.92
CA THR A 124 0.24 9.71 -4.98
C THR A 124 -0.53 10.84 -4.31
N PRO A 125 0.13 11.98 -4.02
CA PRO A 125 -0.55 13.17 -3.54
C PRO A 125 -1.77 13.53 -4.39
N GLY A 126 -2.93 13.66 -3.73
CA GLY A 126 -4.21 13.95 -4.36
C GLY A 126 -4.86 12.79 -5.14
N LEU A 127 -4.18 11.66 -5.37
CA LEU A 127 -4.81 10.39 -5.80
C LEU A 127 -5.10 9.49 -4.59
N GLN A 128 -5.52 10.10 -3.47
CA GLN A 128 -5.95 9.42 -2.24
C GLN A 128 -6.79 8.19 -2.62
N SER A 129 -6.40 7.06 -2.05
CA SER A 129 -7.02 5.78 -2.31
C SER A 129 -7.17 5.08 -0.98
N ASP A 130 -8.33 4.51 -0.74
CA ASP A 130 -8.63 3.75 0.45
C ASP A 130 -7.73 2.50 0.52
N ILE A 131 -7.60 1.93 1.71
CA ILE A 131 -7.02 0.60 1.86
C ILE A 131 -8.12 -0.41 1.56
N ASP A 132 -8.01 -1.07 0.41
CA ASP A 132 -8.90 -2.17 0.03
C ASP A 132 -8.43 -3.45 0.73
N VAL A 133 -9.28 -4.05 1.54
CA VAL A 133 -9.01 -5.30 2.27
C VAL A 133 -10.03 -6.35 1.87
N LEU A 134 -9.58 -7.50 1.41
CA LEU A 134 -10.40 -8.67 1.15
C LEU A 134 -10.28 -9.65 2.32
N ARG A 135 -11.39 -9.95 3.00
CA ARG A 135 -11.47 -10.96 4.05
C ARG A 135 -12.12 -12.21 3.50
N CYS A 136 -11.32 -13.25 3.34
CA CYS A 136 -11.73 -14.51 2.73
C CYS A 136 -12.14 -15.49 3.82
N ASP A 137 -13.40 -15.93 3.79
CA ASP A 137 -13.89 -16.95 4.72
C ASP A 137 -13.42 -18.33 4.24
N ILE A 138 -12.44 -18.89 4.96
CA ILE A 138 -11.86 -20.20 4.61
C ILE A 138 -12.62 -21.38 5.20
N THR A 139 -13.70 -21.12 5.97
CA THR A 139 -14.59 -22.16 6.49
C THR A 139 -15.64 -22.61 5.47
N VAL A 140 -15.79 -21.84 4.38
CA VAL A 140 -16.71 -22.10 3.29
C VAL A 140 -15.96 -22.74 2.11
N ASN A 141 -16.45 -23.89 1.67
CA ASN A 141 -15.95 -24.58 0.47
C ASN A 141 -16.87 -24.28 -0.71
N VAL A 142 -16.37 -23.51 -1.69
CA VAL A 142 -17.10 -23.19 -2.93
C VAL A 142 -16.88 -24.28 -3.97
N MET A 143 -17.97 -24.93 -4.37
CA MET A 143 -18.02 -25.98 -5.39
C MET A 143 -18.53 -25.41 -6.71
N ILE A 144 -18.03 -25.93 -7.84
CA ILE A 144 -18.40 -25.48 -9.19
C ILE A 144 -19.20 -26.57 -9.88
N LYS A 145 -20.33 -26.21 -10.52
CA LYS A 145 -21.18 -27.13 -11.28
C LYS A 145 -20.45 -27.63 -12.55
N LYS A 146 -20.42 -28.96 -12.78
CA LYS A 146 -19.83 -29.58 -13.98
C LYS A 146 -20.87 -29.75 -15.10
N ALA A 147 -20.41 -29.71 -16.36
CA ALA A 147 -21.26 -29.97 -17.53
C ALA A 147 -21.90 -31.37 -17.46
N GLY A 148 -23.19 -31.48 -17.83
CA GLY A 148 -23.96 -32.74 -17.76
C GLY A 148 -24.73 -32.99 -16.45
N MET A 149 -24.53 -32.17 -15.41
CA MET A 149 -25.23 -32.32 -14.12
C MET A 149 -26.71 -31.92 -14.14
N GLU A 150 -27.21 -31.28 -15.21
CA GLU A 150 -28.60 -30.80 -15.28
C GLU A 150 -29.64 -31.92 -15.20
N LYS A 151 -29.33 -33.10 -15.73
CA LYS A 151 -30.20 -34.27 -15.63
C LYS A 151 -30.29 -34.78 -14.19
N ILE A 152 -29.18 -34.77 -13.46
CA ILE A 152 -29.10 -35.28 -12.07
C ILE A 152 -29.79 -34.30 -11.10
N LEU A 153 -29.59 -32.99 -11.30
CA LEU A 153 -30.26 -31.97 -10.49
C LEU A 153 -31.78 -31.96 -10.77
N LYS A 154 -32.22 -32.03 -12.04
CA LYS A 154 -33.67 -32.04 -12.39
C LYS A 154 -34.42 -33.27 -11.86
N VAL A 155 -33.78 -34.44 -11.79
CA VAL A 155 -34.38 -35.66 -11.22
C VAL A 155 -34.63 -35.52 -9.70
N ASN A 156 -33.86 -34.68 -9.00
CA ASN A 156 -33.94 -34.52 -7.55
C ASN A 156 -34.93 -33.45 -7.03
N TYR A 157 -35.48 -32.58 -7.87
CA TYR A 157 -36.42 -31.54 -7.41
C TYR A 157 -37.87 -32.02 -7.28
N ASN A 158 -38.24 -33.13 -7.95
CA ASN A 158 -39.64 -33.57 -8.08
C ASN A 158 -40.00 -34.85 -7.32
N GLU A 159 -39.03 -35.58 -6.76
CA GLU A 159 -39.30 -36.83 -6.03
C GLU A 159 -38.85 -36.72 -4.57
N HIS A 160 -39.80 -36.87 -3.64
CA HIS A 160 -39.59 -36.76 -2.18
C HIS A 160 -38.70 -37.85 -1.56
N VAL A 161 -38.00 -38.67 -2.35
CA VAL A 161 -37.23 -39.82 -1.87
C VAL A 161 -35.94 -39.96 -2.68
N ALA A 162 -34.86 -39.29 -2.27
CA ALA A 162 -33.53 -39.60 -2.78
C ALA A 162 -33.00 -40.89 -2.14
N ARG A 163 -32.56 -41.86 -2.94
CA ARG A 163 -31.81 -43.04 -2.43
C ARG A 163 -30.40 -42.57 -2.02
N TRP A 164 -29.91 -43.03 -0.87
CA TRP A 164 -28.57 -42.73 -0.33
C TRP A 164 -27.41 -42.94 -1.34
N CYS A 165 -27.59 -43.84 -2.31
CA CYS A 165 -26.64 -44.12 -3.39
C CYS A 165 -26.39 -42.92 -4.30
N ASP A 166 -27.45 -42.16 -4.60
CA ASP A 166 -27.42 -41.04 -5.55
C ASP A 166 -26.78 -39.80 -4.91
N ILE A 167 -26.96 -39.63 -3.59
CA ILE A 167 -26.32 -38.56 -2.81
C ILE A 167 -24.80 -38.78 -2.77
N ASN A 168 -24.33 -40.00 -2.50
CA ASN A 168 -22.90 -40.32 -2.50
C ASN A 168 -22.26 -40.15 -3.88
N ALA A 169 -22.97 -40.48 -4.96
CA ALA A 169 -22.51 -40.17 -6.31
C ALA A 169 -22.36 -38.64 -6.49
N VAL A 170 -23.37 -37.84 -6.13
CA VAL A 170 -23.32 -36.38 -6.25
C VAL A 170 -22.25 -35.74 -5.36
N ILE A 171 -22.06 -36.21 -4.13
CA ILE A 171 -20.99 -35.76 -3.20
C ILE A 171 -19.61 -36.08 -3.77
N ASN A 172 -19.42 -37.23 -4.42
CA ASN A 172 -18.15 -37.57 -5.07
C ASN A 172 -17.93 -36.81 -6.39
N PHE A 173 -19.00 -36.40 -7.07
CA PHE A 173 -18.95 -35.60 -8.29
C PHE A 173 -18.73 -34.10 -8.02
N LEU A 174 -19.24 -33.60 -6.90
CA LEU A 174 -19.04 -32.27 -6.37
C LEU A 174 -17.81 -32.26 -5.46
N ASP A 175 -17.13 -31.13 -5.36
CA ASP A 175 -15.83 -31.07 -4.70
C ASP A 175 -15.97 -30.89 -3.18
N TRP A 176 -16.82 -31.72 -2.59
CA TRP A 176 -17.29 -31.61 -1.22
C TRP A 176 -16.17 -31.84 -0.20
N LYS A 177 -16.24 -31.12 0.92
CA LYS A 177 -15.27 -31.24 2.03
C LYS A 177 -15.99 -31.43 3.36
N ALA A 178 -15.67 -32.53 4.04
CA ALA A 178 -16.16 -32.82 5.38
C ALA A 178 -15.77 -31.70 6.36
N GLY A 179 -16.69 -31.35 7.26
CA GLY A 179 -16.47 -30.32 8.29
C GLY A 179 -16.48 -28.87 7.81
N MET A 180 -16.70 -28.62 6.51
CA MET A 180 -16.82 -27.27 5.94
C MET A 180 -18.26 -26.94 5.54
N LEU A 181 -18.58 -25.65 5.47
CA LEU A 181 -19.83 -25.19 4.85
C LEU A 181 -19.68 -25.31 3.32
N ASN A 182 -20.30 -26.31 2.73
CA ASN A 182 -20.22 -26.54 1.29
C ASN A 182 -21.30 -25.73 0.58
N VAL A 183 -20.89 -24.87 -0.35
CA VAL A 183 -21.77 -24.05 -1.17
C VAL A 183 -21.51 -24.32 -2.65
N LEU A 184 -22.58 -24.34 -3.44
CA LEU A 184 -22.54 -24.53 -4.88
C LEU A 184 -22.68 -23.18 -5.57
N MET A 185 -21.68 -22.85 -6.39
CA MET A 185 -21.69 -21.70 -7.29
C MET A 185 -22.54 -22.04 -8.51
N LEU A 186 -23.65 -21.32 -8.67
CA LEU A 186 -24.63 -21.53 -9.74
C LEU A 186 -24.61 -20.36 -10.71
N TRP A 187 -24.53 -20.70 -11.99
CA TRP A 187 -24.79 -19.79 -13.09
C TRP A 187 -26.19 -20.07 -13.65
N ASP A 188 -27.00 -19.04 -13.78
CA ASP A 188 -28.35 -19.08 -14.37
C ASP A 188 -28.32 -18.30 -15.70
N GLU A 189 -29.03 -18.77 -16.72
CA GLU A 189 -29.16 -18.05 -18.00
C GLU A 189 -29.74 -16.63 -17.82
N ASN A 190 -30.49 -16.40 -16.74
CA ASN A 190 -31.03 -15.11 -16.34
C ASN A 190 -30.05 -14.23 -15.53
N THR A 191 -28.92 -14.78 -15.08
CA THR A 191 -27.87 -13.99 -14.38
C THR A 191 -26.98 -13.27 -15.39
N THR A 192 -26.56 -12.06 -15.02
CA THR A 192 -25.65 -11.25 -15.86
C THR A 192 -24.24 -11.90 -15.86
N PRO A 193 -23.41 -11.79 -16.92
CA PRO A 193 -22.04 -12.31 -16.88
C PRO A 193 -21.28 -11.88 -15.61
N GLN A 194 -20.49 -12.80 -15.02
CA GLN A 194 -19.83 -12.69 -13.70
C GLN A 194 -20.73 -12.78 -12.45
N GLN A 195 -22.05 -12.84 -12.57
CA GLN A 195 -22.93 -13.01 -11.42
C GLN A 195 -23.31 -14.46 -11.20
N TYR A 196 -23.31 -14.87 -9.94
CA TYR A 196 -23.60 -16.23 -9.52
C TYR A 196 -24.53 -16.23 -8.33
N LEU A 197 -25.45 -17.18 -8.29
CA LEU A 197 -26.15 -17.52 -7.07
C LEU A 197 -25.29 -18.52 -6.29
N VAL A 198 -25.32 -18.42 -4.96
CA VAL A 198 -24.57 -19.33 -4.08
C VAL A 198 -25.58 -20.14 -3.28
N GLN A 199 -25.73 -21.42 -3.61
CA GLN A 199 -26.67 -22.33 -2.95
C GLN A 199 -25.96 -23.18 -1.89
N ILE A 200 -26.58 -23.42 -0.74
CA ILE A 200 -26.03 -24.37 0.24
C ILE A 200 -26.27 -25.81 -0.23
N PHE A 201 -25.26 -26.66 -0.09
CA PHE A 201 -25.36 -28.09 -0.39
C PHE A 201 -24.94 -28.94 0.81
N LYS A 202 -25.75 -29.94 1.19
CA LYS A 202 -25.50 -30.84 2.32
C LYS A 202 -25.80 -32.31 1.99
N GLU A 203 -25.16 -33.22 2.73
CA GLU A 203 -25.36 -34.67 2.63
C GLU A 203 -26.80 -35.08 2.97
N ASN A 204 -27.44 -34.40 3.93
CA ASN A 204 -28.83 -34.65 4.32
C ASN A 204 -29.71 -33.52 3.80
N TRP A 205 -30.32 -33.73 2.63
CA TRP A 205 -31.34 -32.84 2.09
C TRP A 205 -32.73 -33.20 2.65
N PRO A 206 -33.60 -32.22 2.99
CA PRO A 206 -33.36 -30.77 3.02
C PRO A 206 -32.49 -30.34 4.22
N ALA A 207 -31.79 -29.20 4.09
CA ALA A 207 -30.99 -28.66 5.19
C ALA A 207 -31.87 -28.43 6.44
N PRO A 208 -31.37 -28.73 7.66
CA PRO A 208 -32.14 -28.57 8.91
C PRO A 208 -32.68 -27.16 9.09
N GLU A 209 -33.88 -27.00 9.68
CA GLU A 209 -34.49 -25.69 10.00
C GLU A 209 -33.55 -24.77 10.78
N THR A 210 -32.62 -25.32 11.56
CA THR A 210 -31.62 -24.57 12.33
C THR A 210 -30.71 -23.68 11.47
N PHE A 211 -30.57 -23.93 10.16
CA PHE A 211 -29.84 -23.04 9.24
C PHE A 211 -30.65 -21.84 8.78
N LEU A 212 -31.99 -21.90 8.83
CA LEU A 212 -32.83 -20.72 8.62
C LEU A 212 -32.72 -19.73 9.79
N CYS A 213 -32.14 -20.14 10.92
CA CYS A 213 -31.80 -19.24 12.02
C CYS A 213 -30.60 -18.33 11.71
N ASP A 214 -29.75 -18.69 10.74
CA ASP A 214 -28.66 -17.81 10.31
C ASP A 214 -29.22 -16.76 9.34
N PRO A 215 -29.11 -15.46 9.69
CA PRO A 215 -29.77 -14.39 8.95
C PRO A 215 -29.25 -14.27 7.51
N ARG A 216 -28.06 -14.79 7.19
CA ARG A 216 -27.41 -14.63 5.88
C ARG A 216 -28.10 -15.43 4.76
N PHE A 217 -28.93 -16.41 5.11
CA PHE A 217 -29.56 -17.31 4.13
C PHE A 217 -30.99 -16.92 3.75
N VAL A 218 -31.37 -17.17 2.50
CA VAL A 218 -32.71 -16.92 1.94
C VAL A 218 -33.26 -18.20 1.34
N ARG A 219 -34.51 -18.56 1.68
CA ARG A 219 -35.23 -19.67 1.05
C ARG A 219 -36.05 -19.16 -0.14
N LYS A 220 -35.85 -19.74 -1.32
CA LYS A 220 -36.68 -19.49 -2.50
C LYS A 220 -38.00 -20.25 -2.40
N ALA A 221 -39.00 -19.82 -3.18
CA ALA A 221 -40.27 -20.53 -3.34
C ALA A 221 -40.08 -21.98 -3.85
N THR A 222 -39.00 -22.24 -4.58
CA THR A 222 -38.58 -23.56 -5.07
C THR A 222 -37.98 -24.48 -3.99
N GLY A 223 -37.83 -24.00 -2.74
CA GLY A 223 -37.25 -24.74 -1.63
C GLY A 223 -35.72 -24.63 -1.51
N GLU A 224 -35.04 -24.06 -2.50
CA GLU A 224 -33.60 -23.81 -2.51
C GLU A 224 -33.20 -22.79 -1.44
N ILE A 225 -32.06 -23.00 -0.78
CA ILE A 225 -31.51 -22.07 0.21
C ILE A 225 -30.25 -21.42 -0.36
N LEU A 226 -30.31 -20.11 -0.53
CA LEU A 226 -29.25 -19.27 -1.06
C LEU A 226 -28.53 -18.53 0.05
N LEU A 227 -27.23 -18.34 -0.11
CA LEU A 227 -26.46 -17.35 0.65
C LEU A 227 -26.62 -15.98 -0.02
N SER A 228 -27.27 -15.04 0.67
CA SER A 228 -27.62 -13.75 0.08
C SER A 228 -26.49 -12.73 0.25
N SER A 229 -26.11 -12.07 -0.85
CA SER A 229 -25.04 -11.07 -0.84
C SER A 229 -25.37 -9.85 0.02
N GLU A 230 -26.63 -9.41 0.02
CA GLU A 230 -27.10 -8.26 0.82
C GLU A 230 -27.03 -8.61 2.30
N ARG A 231 -27.55 -9.78 2.68
CA ARG A 231 -27.60 -10.21 4.09
C ARG A 231 -26.22 -10.51 4.67
N VAL A 232 -25.28 -11.04 3.88
CA VAL A 232 -23.88 -11.20 4.33
C VAL A 232 -23.22 -9.83 4.58
N LYS A 233 -23.50 -8.82 3.75
CA LYS A 233 -22.98 -7.46 4.02
C LYS A 233 -23.60 -6.85 5.27
N ASP A 234 -24.88 -7.10 5.53
CA ASP A 234 -25.56 -6.64 6.75
C ASP A 234 -24.96 -7.30 7.99
N ASP A 235 -24.79 -8.62 7.96
CA ASP A 235 -24.17 -9.39 9.04
C ASP A 235 -22.73 -8.92 9.31
N HIS A 236 -21.94 -8.75 8.25
CA HIS A 236 -20.57 -8.26 8.38
C HIS A 236 -20.50 -6.86 9.01
N GLU A 237 -21.40 -5.94 8.61
CA GLU A 237 -21.50 -4.61 9.24
C GLU A 237 -21.83 -4.72 10.74
N ASN A 238 -22.77 -5.60 11.11
CA ASN A 238 -23.18 -5.80 12.50
C ASN A 238 -22.06 -6.39 13.36
N GLU A 239 -21.33 -7.39 12.85
CA GLU A 239 -20.14 -7.95 13.52
C GLU A 239 -19.13 -6.85 13.86
N HIS A 240 -18.90 -5.91 12.93
CA HIS A 240 -17.97 -4.80 13.14
C HIS A 240 -18.49 -3.77 14.14
N LYS A 241 -19.78 -3.40 14.06
CA LYS A 241 -20.43 -2.53 15.05
C LYS A 241 -20.28 -3.10 16.47
N ASN A 242 -20.48 -4.41 16.62
CA ASN A 242 -20.32 -5.09 17.91
C ASN A 242 -18.87 -5.08 18.40
N LYS A 243 -17.88 -5.19 17.50
CA LYS A 243 -16.46 -5.25 17.85
C LYS A 243 -15.84 -3.89 18.18
N TYR A 244 -16.23 -2.83 17.48
CA TYR A 244 -15.58 -1.50 17.57
C TYR A 244 -16.49 -0.39 18.12
N GLY A 245 -17.74 -0.70 18.49
CA GLY A 245 -18.73 0.24 19.02
C GLY A 245 -19.47 1.05 17.95
N GLU A 246 -20.60 1.65 18.31
CA GLU A 246 -21.50 2.41 17.41
C GLU A 246 -20.96 3.78 16.95
N VAL A 247 -19.73 4.14 17.32
CA VAL A 247 -19.22 5.52 17.21
C VAL A 247 -18.82 5.92 15.77
N GLY A 248 -18.86 5.00 14.80
CA GLY A 248 -18.47 5.23 13.40
C GLY A 248 -19.64 5.26 12.41
N HIS A 249 -19.61 6.19 11.44
CA HIS A 249 -20.48 6.12 10.26
C HIS A 249 -19.97 5.03 9.30
N PHE A 250 -20.76 3.98 9.13
CA PHE A 250 -20.53 2.92 8.14
C PHE A 250 -21.23 3.26 6.82
N THR A 251 -20.56 3.02 5.70
CA THR A 251 -21.18 3.13 4.36
C THR A 251 -20.96 1.87 3.56
N LYS A 252 -22.03 1.36 2.92
CA LYS A 252 -21.95 0.26 1.97
C LYS A 252 -21.74 0.80 0.56
N GLN A 253 -20.67 0.38 -0.12
CA GLN A 253 -20.39 0.77 -1.50
C GLN A 253 -20.01 -0.46 -2.34
N GLY A 254 -20.86 -0.84 -3.29
CA GLY A 254 -20.63 -2.05 -4.09
C GLY A 254 -20.48 -3.30 -3.20
N PRO A 255 -19.34 -4.02 -3.27
CA PRO A 255 -19.07 -5.17 -2.40
C PRO A 255 -18.47 -4.81 -1.04
N SER A 256 -18.09 -3.55 -0.79
CA SER A 256 -17.39 -3.15 0.43
C SER A 256 -18.33 -2.62 1.52
N VAL A 257 -17.90 -2.83 2.77
CA VAL A 257 -18.34 -2.11 3.96
C VAL A 257 -17.18 -1.23 4.40
N SER A 258 -17.37 0.10 4.32
CA SER A 258 -16.32 1.07 4.65
C SER A 258 -16.43 1.52 6.11
N TYR A 259 -15.30 1.55 6.83
CA TYR A 259 -15.21 2.01 8.22
C TYR A 259 -14.23 3.18 8.33
N LEU A 260 -14.73 4.37 8.70
CA LEU A 260 -14.02 5.65 8.54
C LEU A 260 -13.66 5.87 7.05
N GLN A 261 -13.48 7.12 6.59
CA GLN A 261 -13.38 7.44 5.16
C GLN A 261 -12.17 6.83 4.39
N ASP A 262 -11.40 5.91 4.97
CA ASP A 262 -10.11 5.44 4.46
C ASP A 262 -9.95 3.90 4.34
N TRP A 263 -10.91 3.08 4.78
CA TRP A 263 -10.79 1.61 4.81
C TRP A 263 -12.00 0.90 4.21
N ASP A 264 -11.78 0.18 3.11
CA ASP A 264 -12.80 -0.60 2.40
C ASP A 264 -12.59 -2.09 2.66
N MET A 265 -13.54 -2.71 3.36
CA MET A 265 -13.49 -4.14 3.68
C MET A 265 -14.49 -4.92 2.84
N VAL A 266 -14.03 -5.96 2.17
CA VAL A 266 -14.84 -6.81 1.29
C VAL A 266 -14.81 -8.24 1.82
N TYR A 267 -15.98 -8.77 2.18
CA TYR A 267 -16.14 -10.21 2.44
C TYR A 267 -15.97 -11.00 1.13
N ALA A 268 -15.34 -12.16 1.20
CA ALA A 268 -15.09 -12.99 0.02
C ALA A 268 -15.16 -14.49 0.32
N LEU A 269 -15.64 -15.25 -0.66
CA LEU A 269 -15.56 -16.71 -0.66
C LEU A 269 -14.47 -17.15 -1.64
N PRO A 270 -13.45 -17.91 -1.19
CA PRO A 270 -12.36 -18.33 -2.05
C PRO A 270 -12.79 -19.47 -2.99
N ILE A 271 -12.55 -19.27 -4.28
CA ILE A 271 -12.65 -20.28 -5.33
C ILE A 271 -11.24 -20.82 -5.57
N LYS A 272 -10.94 -21.99 -4.99
CA LYS A 272 -9.61 -22.62 -5.09
C LYS A 272 -9.43 -23.46 -6.37
N ARG A 273 -10.48 -23.59 -7.18
CA ARG A 273 -10.46 -24.36 -8.42
C ARG A 273 -10.37 -23.46 -9.63
N GLN A 274 -9.86 -24.05 -10.70
CA GLN A 274 -9.70 -23.35 -11.95
C GLN A 274 -11.05 -23.14 -12.66
N LEU A 275 -11.32 -21.89 -13.01
CA LEU A 275 -12.51 -21.47 -13.73
C LEU A 275 -12.23 -21.48 -15.24
N GLN A 276 -13.19 -21.94 -16.05
CA GLN A 276 -13.05 -21.98 -17.51
C GLN A 276 -12.86 -20.57 -18.09
N GLU A 277 -13.53 -19.58 -17.49
CA GLU A 277 -13.44 -18.17 -17.84
C GLU A 277 -12.00 -17.62 -17.73
N ILE A 278 -11.24 -18.11 -16.75
CA ILE A 278 -9.83 -17.75 -16.54
C ILE A 278 -8.93 -18.60 -17.43
N GLN A 279 -9.24 -19.89 -17.60
CA GLN A 279 -8.47 -20.80 -18.44
C GLN A 279 -8.36 -20.30 -19.89
N HIS A 280 -9.46 -19.78 -20.44
CA HIS A 280 -9.47 -19.20 -21.78
C HIS A 280 -8.51 -18.01 -21.92
N TRP A 281 -8.41 -17.17 -20.88
CA TRP A 281 -7.43 -16.08 -20.85
C TRP A 281 -6.01 -16.61 -20.71
N VAL A 282 -5.77 -17.62 -19.87
CA VAL A 282 -4.43 -18.22 -19.70
C VAL A 282 -3.93 -18.81 -21.02
N ASP A 283 -4.77 -19.56 -21.75
CA ASP A 283 -4.37 -20.28 -22.97
C ASP A 283 -4.36 -19.39 -24.23
N LYS A 284 -4.82 -18.13 -24.13
CA LYS A 284 -4.81 -17.18 -25.25
C LYS A 284 -3.39 -17.05 -25.81
N LYS A 285 -3.23 -17.30 -27.11
CA LYS A 285 -1.97 -17.05 -27.83
C LYS A 285 -1.73 -15.55 -27.94
N ARG A 286 -0.56 -15.10 -27.47
CA ARG A 286 -0.18 -13.69 -27.46
C ARG A 286 1.09 -13.45 -28.27
N PRO A 287 1.06 -12.56 -29.29
CA PRO A 287 2.20 -12.35 -30.18
C PRO A 287 3.40 -11.65 -29.52
N ARG A 288 3.18 -10.94 -28.41
CA ARG A 288 4.21 -10.17 -27.69
C ARG A 288 4.70 -10.82 -26.38
N HIS A 289 4.23 -12.03 -26.08
CA HIS A 289 4.65 -12.83 -24.90
C HIS A 289 4.54 -12.12 -23.54
N TRP A 290 3.66 -11.12 -23.42
CA TRP A 290 3.22 -10.59 -22.13
C TRP A 290 1.75 -10.95 -21.90
N PRO A 291 1.35 -11.44 -20.72
CA PRO A 291 2.19 -11.72 -19.57
C PRO A 291 3.16 -12.89 -19.80
N SER A 292 4.20 -12.98 -18.96
CA SER A 292 5.19 -14.06 -19.09
C SER A 292 4.56 -15.43 -18.81
N LYS A 293 5.14 -16.50 -19.38
CA LYS A 293 4.68 -17.88 -19.13
C LYS A 293 4.62 -18.23 -17.64
N ASN A 294 5.64 -17.83 -16.87
CA ASN A 294 5.67 -18.06 -15.42
C ASN A 294 4.51 -17.36 -14.70
N LEU A 295 4.15 -16.14 -15.13
CA LEU A 295 3.02 -15.43 -14.54
C LEU A 295 1.68 -16.08 -14.91
N LEU A 296 1.55 -16.58 -16.14
CA LEU A 296 0.36 -17.31 -16.60
C LEU A 296 0.17 -18.63 -15.84
N GLU A 297 1.25 -19.39 -15.61
CA GLU A 297 1.18 -20.62 -14.81
C GLU A 297 0.90 -20.35 -13.34
N ALA A 298 1.47 -19.28 -12.77
CA ALA A 298 1.10 -18.84 -11.42
C ALA A 298 -0.38 -18.42 -11.36
N ALA A 299 -0.88 -17.69 -12.37
CA ALA A 299 -2.29 -17.29 -12.45
C ALA A 299 -3.24 -18.49 -12.58
N ARG A 300 -2.80 -19.59 -13.23
CA ARG A 300 -3.57 -20.83 -13.39
C ARG A 300 -4.02 -21.45 -12.07
N VAL A 301 -3.14 -21.38 -11.05
CA VAL A 301 -3.35 -21.96 -9.72
C VAL A 301 -3.73 -20.92 -8.65
N THR A 302 -3.85 -19.65 -9.05
CA THR A 302 -4.21 -18.56 -8.14
C THR A 302 -5.71 -18.57 -7.88
N ALA A 303 -6.11 -18.46 -6.61
CA ALA A 303 -7.51 -18.42 -6.21
C ALA A 303 -8.24 -17.19 -6.80
N CYS A 304 -9.48 -17.41 -7.22
CA CYS A 304 -10.44 -16.35 -7.51
C CYS A 304 -11.43 -16.23 -6.33
N PHE A 305 -12.31 -15.23 -6.37
CA PHE A 305 -13.22 -14.96 -5.26
C PHE A 305 -14.65 -14.69 -5.73
N LEU A 306 -15.63 -15.05 -4.91
CA LEU A 306 -16.97 -14.49 -4.98
C LEU A 306 -17.08 -13.34 -3.97
N VAL A 307 -17.49 -12.16 -4.44
CA VAL A 307 -17.70 -10.96 -3.59
C VAL A 307 -19.18 -10.56 -3.59
N PRO A 308 -19.71 -10.03 -2.47
CA PRO A 308 -21.16 -9.87 -2.27
C PRO A 308 -21.71 -8.61 -2.95
N VAL A 309 -21.89 -8.67 -4.27
CA VAL A 309 -22.50 -7.58 -5.05
C VAL A 309 -23.19 -8.11 -6.31
N GLY A 310 -24.51 -7.98 -6.37
CA GLY A 310 -25.28 -8.31 -7.56
C GLY A 310 -25.23 -7.24 -8.65
N HIS A 311 -25.70 -7.60 -9.84
CA HIS A 311 -25.78 -6.65 -10.96
C HIS A 311 -26.95 -5.68 -10.79
N ALA A 312 -26.75 -4.40 -11.14
CA ALA A 312 -27.73 -3.34 -10.90
C ALA A 312 -29.08 -3.61 -11.57
N ASP A 313 -29.04 -4.20 -12.77
CA ASP A 313 -30.24 -4.52 -13.58
C ASP A 313 -30.78 -5.94 -13.33
N SER A 314 -30.22 -6.70 -12.37
CA SER A 314 -30.68 -8.07 -12.09
C SER A 314 -31.89 -8.09 -11.17
N ASN A 315 -32.83 -8.99 -11.46
CA ASN A 315 -33.94 -9.32 -10.56
C ASN A 315 -33.46 -10.01 -9.27
N TYR A 316 -32.26 -10.59 -9.28
CA TYR A 316 -31.63 -11.26 -8.14
C TYR A 316 -30.50 -10.44 -7.52
N LYS A 317 -30.45 -9.11 -7.76
CA LYS A 317 -29.35 -8.22 -7.31
C LYS A 317 -28.97 -8.32 -5.82
N ARG A 318 -29.90 -8.74 -4.97
CA ARG A 318 -29.70 -8.92 -3.52
C ARG A 318 -29.01 -10.23 -3.18
N ASP A 319 -29.19 -11.25 -4.01
CA ASP A 319 -28.73 -12.62 -3.75
C ASP A 319 -27.52 -13.01 -4.60
N GLU A 320 -27.20 -12.25 -5.64
CA GLU A 320 -26.08 -12.48 -6.55
C GLU A 320 -24.71 -12.11 -5.97
N TRP A 321 -23.72 -12.91 -6.35
CA TRP A 321 -22.31 -12.75 -6.03
C TRP A 321 -21.50 -12.56 -7.29
N ARG A 322 -20.55 -11.62 -7.26
CA ARG A 322 -19.69 -11.32 -8.41
C ARG A 322 -18.38 -12.08 -8.34
N LEU A 323 -17.99 -12.70 -9.45
CA LEU A 323 -16.65 -13.25 -9.62
C LEU A 323 -15.58 -12.15 -9.66
N SER A 324 -14.51 -12.34 -8.90
CA SER A 324 -13.39 -11.43 -8.75
C SER A 324 -12.05 -12.15 -8.93
N ALA A 325 -11.21 -11.64 -9.84
CA ALA A 325 -9.87 -12.16 -10.13
C ALA A 325 -8.77 -11.28 -9.52
N ASN A 326 -9.06 -10.55 -8.44
CA ASN A 326 -8.19 -9.51 -7.87
C ASN A 326 -6.76 -9.97 -7.56
N LEU A 327 -6.54 -11.23 -7.14
CA LEU A 327 -5.18 -11.74 -6.92
C LEU A 327 -4.38 -11.83 -8.23
N ILE A 328 -5.00 -12.31 -9.30
CA ILE A 328 -4.38 -12.37 -10.63
C ILE A 328 -4.10 -10.94 -11.14
N GLU A 329 -5.04 -10.02 -10.94
CA GLU A 329 -4.84 -8.60 -11.27
C GLU A 329 -3.67 -7.99 -10.50
N ARG A 330 -3.57 -8.28 -9.21
CA ARG A 330 -2.46 -7.83 -8.35
C ARG A 330 -1.13 -8.38 -8.84
N MET A 331 -1.08 -9.66 -9.24
CA MET A 331 0.11 -10.27 -9.83
C MET A 331 0.52 -9.56 -11.13
N LEU A 332 -0.44 -9.23 -12.01
CA LEU A 332 -0.18 -8.43 -13.21
C LEU A 332 0.39 -7.06 -12.85
N MET A 333 -0.24 -6.34 -11.91
CA MET A 333 0.24 -5.04 -11.42
C MET A 333 1.64 -5.11 -10.80
N PHE A 334 1.96 -6.21 -10.12
CA PHE A 334 3.26 -6.41 -9.48
C PHE A 334 4.36 -6.73 -10.50
N SER A 335 3.99 -7.33 -11.64
CA SER A 335 4.90 -7.61 -12.76
C SER A 335 5.27 -6.38 -13.60
N LEU A 336 4.60 -5.25 -13.40
CA LEU A 336 4.80 -4.04 -14.21
C LEU A 336 6.15 -3.37 -13.92
N ASN A 337 6.77 -2.84 -14.98
CA ASN A 337 7.94 -1.98 -14.87
C ASN A 337 7.58 -0.54 -14.48
N ILE A 338 8.57 0.28 -14.18
CA ILE A 338 8.35 1.65 -13.69
C ILE A 338 7.64 2.54 -14.71
N THR A 339 7.92 2.40 -16.00
CA THR A 339 7.27 3.18 -17.07
C THR A 339 5.80 2.80 -17.22
N GLN A 340 5.46 1.51 -17.13
CA GLN A 340 4.07 1.02 -17.12
C GLN A 340 3.30 1.57 -15.93
N ILE A 341 3.92 1.58 -14.74
CA ILE A 341 3.31 2.14 -13.53
C ILE A 341 3.12 3.66 -13.66
N LYS A 342 4.11 4.37 -14.20
CA LYS A 342 4.00 5.82 -14.49
C LYS A 342 2.83 6.09 -15.44
N CYS A 343 2.70 5.32 -16.51
CA CYS A 343 1.58 5.44 -17.45
C CYS A 343 0.23 5.21 -16.75
N TYR A 344 0.15 4.19 -15.88
CA TYR A 344 -1.05 3.92 -15.07
C TYR A 344 -1.42 5.10 -14.15
N VAL A 345 -0.43 5.67 -13.46
CA VAL A 345 -0.65 6.82 -12.58
C VAL A 345 -1.18 8.01 -13.38
N VAL A 346 -0.63 8.30 -14.56
CA VAL A 346 -1.12 9.38 -15.42
C VAL A 346 -2.54 9.11 -15.90
N LEU A 347 -2.88 7.88 -16.30
CA LEU A 347 -4.26 7.50 -16.63
C LEU A 347 -5.22 7.74 -15.46
N LYS A 348 -4.83 7.40 -14.22
CA LYS A 348 -5.63 7.70 -13.03
C LYS A 348 -5.82 9.19 -12.81
N MET A 349 -4.79 10.00 -13.05
CA MET A 349 -4.89 11.46 -12.97
C MET A 349 -5.89 11.99 -13.99
N ILE A 350 -5.79 11.56 -15.24
CA ILE A 350 -6.74 11.91 -16.31
C ILE A 350 -8.17 11.50 -15.91
N LYS A 351 -8.36 10.28 -15.39
CA LYS A 351 -9.67 9.83 -14.87
C LYS A 351 -10.21 10.84 -13.87
N LYS A 352 -9.42 11.14 -12.83
CA LYS A 352 -9.88 11.95 -11.70
C LYS A 352 -10.19 13.39 -12.13
N THR A 353 -9.32 13.99 -12.93
CA THR A 353 -9.42 15.41 -13.28
C THR A 353 -10.39 15.67 -14.43
N LEU A 354 -10.46 14.76 -15.40
CA LEU A 354 -11.20 14.97 -16.65
C LEU A 354 -12.40 14.04 -16.74
N PHE A 355 -12.19 12.72 -16.71
CA PHE A 355 -13.27 11.77 -16.98
C PHE A 355 -14.37 11.84 -15.91
N SER A 356 -14.02 12.01 -14.63
CA SER A 356 -15.00 12.13 -13.56
C SER A 356 -15.92 13.35 -13.68
N LYS A 357 -15.54 14.40 -14.42
CA LYS A 357 -16.45 15.53 -14.72
C LYS A 357 -17.53 15.17 -15.75
N ILE A 358 -17.31 14.11 -16.53
CA ILE A 358 -18.22 13.65 -17.59
C ILE A 358 -19.07 12.47 -17.10
N VAL A 359 -18.43 11.50 -16.45
CA VAL A 359 -19.03 10.20 -16.13
C VAL A 359 -19.09 9.89 -14.64
N ASN A 360 -18.73 10.82 -13.75
CA ASN A 360 -18.58 10.59 -12.31
C ASN A 360 -17.70 9.36 -12.02
N ASP A 361 -18.29 8.27 -11.52
CA ASP A 361 -17.63 7.00 -11.23
C ASP A 361 -17.91 5.89 -12.26
N GLY A 362 -18.52 6.25 -13.40
CA GLY A 362 -18.75 5.32 -14.51
C GLY A 362 -17.44 4.79 -15.14
N ILE A 363 -16.36 5.56 -15.06
CA ILE A 363 -14.98 5.10 -15.30
C ILE A 363 -14.25 5.13 -13.98
N THR A 364 -13.56 4.05 -13.63
CA THR A 364 -12.86 3.87 -12.35
C THR A 364 -11.37 3.57 -12.55
N SER A 365 -10.58 3.56 -11.47
CA SER A 365 -9.18 3.12 -11.51
C SER A 365 -9.02 1.69 -12.04
N PHE A 366 -10.05 0.86 -11.91
CA PHE A 366 -10.09 -0.49 -12.47
C PHE A 366 -10.13 -0.50 -14.01
N HIS A 367 -10.91 0.41 -14.60
CA HIS A 367 -10.91 0.60 -16.05
C HIS A 367 -9.53 1.06 -16.54
N CYS A 368 -8.86 1.96 -15.81
CA CYS A 368 -7.51 2.39 -16.14
C CYS A 368 -6.50 1.22 -16.15
N LYS A 369 -6.65 0.23 -15.24
CA LYS A 369 -5.80 -0.98 -15.25
C LYS A 369 -6.06 -1.83 -16.49
N ASN A 370 -7.33 -2.05 -16.83
CA ASN A 370 -7.69 -2.85 -18.00
C ASN A 370 -7.19 -2.20 -19.30
N ILE A 371 -7.34 -0.88 -19.48
CA ILE A 371 -6.75 -0.13 -20.61
C ILE A 371 -5.24 -0.39 -20.68
N LEU A 372 -4.55 -0.26 -19.55
CA LEU A 372 -3.12 -0.47 -19.47
C LEU A 372 -2.74 -1.91 -19.86
N PHE A 373 -3.45 -2.92 -19.35
CA PHE A 373 -3.17 -4.33 -19.65
C PHE A 373 -3.33 -4.65 -21.13
N PHE A 374 -4.43 -4.21 -21.77
CA PHE A 374 -4.60 -4.35 -23.22
C PHE A 374 -3.50 -3.63 -24.00
N THR A 375 -3.09 -2.45 -23.53
CA THR A 375 -2.01 -1.68 -24.17
C THR A 375 -0.66 -2.41 -24.04
N ILE A 376 -0.34 -2.97 -22.88
CA ILE A 376 0.90 -3.74 -22.69
C ILE A 376 0.89 -5.00 -23.56
N GLU A 377 -0.22 -5.74 -23.62
CA GLU A 377 -0.34 -6.94 -24.47
C GLU A 377 -0.14 -6.60 -25.97
N GLY A 378 -0.64 -5.44 -26.42
CA GLY A 378 -0.56 -4.98 -27.81
C GLY A 378 0.74 -4.26 -28.20
N THR A 379 1.64 -3.97 -27.26
CA THR A 379 2.87 -3.17 -27.50
C THR A 379 4.14 -4.01 -27.32
N CYS A 380 5.25 -3.62 -27.95
CA CYS A 380 6.53 -4.28 -27.74
C CYS A 380 7.16 -3.86 -26.40
N SER A 381 7.76 -4.81 -25.67
CA SER A 381 8.41 -4.54 -24.38
C SER A 381 9.52 -3.49 -24.47
N SER A 382 10.21 -3.40 -25.61
CA SER A 382 11.26 -2.39 -25.87
C SER A 382 10.75 -0.94 -25.90
N LEU A 383 9.43 -0.74 -26.07
CA LEU A 383 8.81 0.57 -26.08
C LEU A 383 8.59 1.14 -24.69
N TRP A 384 8.46 0.29 -23.66
CA TRP A 384 8.17 0.70 -22.28
C TRP A 384 9.40 1.27 -21.56
N LYS A 385 9.90 2.40 -22.11
CA LYS A 385 11.00 3.22 -21.60
C LYS A 385 10.48 4.62 -21.28
N GLU A 386 11.14 5.32 -20.36
CA GLU A 386 10.66 6.62 -19.87
C GLU A 386 10.52 7.69 -20.95
N ASN A 387 11.40 7.67 -21.96
CA ASN A 387 11.35 8.61 -23.09
C ASN A 387 10.13 8.41 -23.99
N ASN A 388 9.42 7.29 -23.86
CA ASN A 388 8.21 6.98 -24.64
C ASN A 388 6.92 7.11 -23.81
N LEU A 389 6.98 7.64 -22.59
CA LEU A 389 5.85 7.63 -21.66
C LEU A 389 4.57 8.26 -22.24
N MET A 390 4.68 9.40 -22.93
CA MET A 390 3.53 10.09 -23.54
C MET A 390 3.00 9.36 -24.77
N PHE A 391 3.89 8.78 -25.58
CA PHE A 391 3.48 7.90 -26.66
C PHE A 391 2.68 6.70 -26.14
N LEU A 392 3.14 6.05 -25.07
CA LEU A 392 2.43 4.91 -24.45
C LEU A 392 1.10 5.33 -23.81
N LEU A 393 1.00 6.58 -23.34
CA LEU A 393 -0.26 7.16 -22.88
C LEU A 393 -1.23 7.40 -24.05
N LEU A 394 -0.76 7.90 -25.19
CA LEU A 394 -1.55 8.01 -26.42
C LEU A 394 -2.10 6.64 -26.83
N MET A 395 -1.26 5.59 -26.80
CA MET A 395 -1.70 4.22 -27.07
C MET A 395 -2.84 3.77 -26.15
N CYS A 396 -2.75 4.07 -24.85
CA CYS A 396 -3.82 3.81 -23.90
C CYS A 396 -5.12 4.57 -24.26
N LEU A 397 -5.03 5.83 -24.69
CA LEU A 397 -6.19 6.63 -25.11
C LEU A 397 -6.79 6.12 -26.43
N HIS A 398 -5.99 5.63 -27.37
CA HIS A 398 -6.48 4.97 -28.58
C HIS A 398 -7.24 3.67 -28.26
N ALA A 399 -6.75 2.88 -27.30
CA ALA A 399 -7.47 1.69 -26.82
C ALA A 399 -8.83 2.09 -26.21
N LEU A 400 -8.85 3.12 -25.35
CA LEU A 400 -10.10 3.65 -24.79
C LEU A 400 -11.03 4.20 -25.87
N ARG A 401 -10.52 4.94 -26.87
CA ARG A 401 -11.29 5.44 -28.01
C ARG A 401 -11.98 4.29 -28.76
N LYS A 402 -11.27 3.18 -29.00
CA LYS A 402 -11.84 1.99 -29.67
C LYS A 402 -12.98 1.40 -28.84
N MET A 403 -12.78 1.22 -27.53
CA MET A 403 -13.82 0.73 -26.61
C MET A 403 -15.06 1.65 -26.60
N LEU A 404 -14.84 2.97 -26.57
CA LEU A 404 -15.92 3.97 -26.59
C LEU A 404 -16.66 4.03 -27.93
N LYS A 405 -15.99 3.82 -29.08
CA LYS A 405 -16.66 3.77 -30.39
C LYS A 405 -17.58 2.56 -30.52
N VAL A 406 -17.14 1.42 -30.01
CA VAL A 406 -17.91 0.15 -30.07
C VAL A 406 -18.97 0.10 -28.96
N GLY A 407 -18.81 0.86 -27.88
CA GLY A 407 -19.68 0.80 -26.71
C GLY A 407 -19.46 -0.43 -25.84
N ILE A 408 -18.31 -1.07 -25.99
CA ILE A 408 -17.93 -2.27 -25.25
C ILE A 408 -16.54 -2.07 -24.64
N PHE A 409 -16.48 -2.12 -23.31
CA PHE A 409 -15.25 -2.13 -22.54
C PHE A 409 -15.03 -3.54 -21.98
N PRO A 410 -14.23 -4.40 -22.63
CA PRO A 410 -13.96 -5.75 -22.16
C PRO A 410 -13.22 -5.78 -20.81
N HIS A 411 -13.56 -6.72 -19.96
CA HIS A 411 -12.68 -7.10 -18.85
C HIS A 411 -11.47 -7.88 -19.40
N TYR A 412 -10.26 -7.55 -18.94
CA TYR A 412 -9.01 -8.10 -19.48
C TYR A 412 -8.82 -9.59 -19.19
N ILE A 413 -9.10 -10.01 -17.95
CA ILE A 413 -8.95 -11.41 -17.52
C ILE A 413 -10.22 -12.23 -17.81
N ILE A 414 -11.38 -11.78 -17.36
CA ILE A 414 -12.64 -12.55 -17.44
C ILE A 414 -13.35 -12.25 -18.76
N GLN A 415 -13.40 -13.22 -19.66
CA GLN A 415 -14.00 -13.04 -20.99
C GLN A 415 -15.52 -12.83 -20.93
N GLY A 416 -16.07 -12.16 -21.96
CA GLY A 416 -17.51 -11.96 -22.10
C GLY A 416 -18.12 -10.86 -21.22
N VAL A 417 -17.29 -10.12 -20.48
CA VAL A 417 -17.77 -9.07 -19.56
C VAL A 417 -17.50 -7.69 -20.12
N ASN A 418 -18.56 -6.88 -20.15
CA ASN A 418 -18.50 -5.47 -20.51
C ASN A 418 -18.53 -4.58 -19.25
N LEU A 419 -17.43 -3.89 -18.97
CA LEU A 419 -17.27 -3.01 -17.83
C LEU A 419 -18.07 -1.71 -17.92
N PHE A 420 -18.62 -1.36 -19.09
CA PHE A 420 -19.54 -0.23 -19.27
C PHE A 420 -20.98 -0.53 -18.85
N ASP A 421 -21.37 -1.81 -18.75
CA ASP A 421 -22.74 -2.20 -18.44
C ASP A 421 -23.18 -1.62 -17.09
N GLY A 422 -24.34 -0.95 -17.09
CA GLY A 422 -24.92 -0.30 -15.92
C GLY A 422 -24.15 0.91 -15.36
N LYS A 423 -23.05 1.35 -16.00
CA LYS A 423 -22.16 2.41 -15.44
C LYS A 423 -22.17 3.73 -16.19
N ILE A 424 -22.31 3.70 -17.51
CA ILE A 424 -22.29 4.93 -18.32
C ILE A 424 -23.50 4.99 -19.25
N THR A 425 -24.10 6.16 -19.38
CA THR A 425 -25.16 6.41 -20.36
C THR A 425 -24.56 6.66 -21.74
N PHE A 426 -25.35 6.46 -22.80
CA PHE A 426 -24.95 6.78 -24.18
C PHE A 426 -24.48 8.23 -24.36
N LYS A 427 -25.17 9.19 -23.72
CA LYS A 427 -24.78 10.61 -23.76
C LYS A 427 -23.41 10.83 -23.11
N GLN A 428 -23.15 10.19 -21.98
CA GLN A 428 -21.86 10.24 -21.29
C GLN A 428 -20.75 9.58 -22.11
N GLN A 429 -21.01 8.41 -22.70
CA GLN A 429 -20.08 7.70 -23.58
C GLN A 429 -19.66 8.57 -24.77
N ARG A 430 -20.60 9.22 -25.45
CA ARG A 430 -20.28 10.10 -26.60
C ARG A 430 -19.49 11.33 -26.20
N ARG A 431 -19.84 11.99 -25.10
CA ARG A 431 -19.07 13.14 -24.59
C ARG A 431 -17.64 12.73 -24.22
N LEU A 432 -17.49 11.57 -23.57
CA LEU A 432 -16.18 11.03 -23.23
C LEU A 432 -15.37 10.68 -24.50
N LEU A 433 -16.01 10.09 -25.52
CA LEU A 433 -15.38 9.81 -26.81
C LEU A 433 -14.86 11.09 -27.48
N GLN A 434 -15.70 12.12 -27.60
CA GLN A 434 -15.30 13.41 -28.18
C GLN A 434 -14.09 14.01 -27.47
N TYR A 435 -14.07 13.92 -26.14
CA TYR A 435 -12.97 14.44 -25.33
C TYR A 435 -11.68 13.64 -25.53
N VAL A 436 -11.76 12.30 -25.54
CA VAL A 436 -10.61 11.43 -25.82
C VAL A 436 -10.08 11.65 -27.24
N GLU A 437 -10.95 11.86 -28.23
CA GLU A 437 -10.55 12.18 -29.60
C GLU A 437 -9.86 13.54 -29.70
N SER A 438 -10.33 14.55 -28.97
CA SER A 438 -9.67 15.86 -28.86
C SER A 438 -8.26 15.73 -28.27
N MET A 439 -8.10 14.96 -27.18
CA MET A 439 -6.80 14.71 -26.54
C MET A 439 -5.82 13.93 -27.43
N ILE A 440 -6.33 13.09 -28.32
CA ILE A 440 -5.51 12.40 -29.31
C ILE A 440 -5.10 13.39 -30.41
N ALA A 441 -6.05 14.18 -30.94
CA ALA A 441 -5.81 15.10 -32.06
C ALA A 441 -4.84 16.24 -31.71
N ASN A 442 -4.77 16.65 -30.45
CA ASN A 442 -3.84 17.69 -29.98
C ASN A 442 -2.48 17.12 -29.51
N ASN A 443 -2.20 15.83 -29.70
CA ASN A 443 -0.99 15.15 -29.24
C ASN A 443 -0.68 15.38 -27.76
N LEU A 444 -1.71 15.35 -26.91
CA LEU A 444 -1.61 15.57 -25.48
C LEU A 444 -1.06 16.95 -25.10
N LYS A 445 -0.99 17.93 -26.00
CA LYS A 445 -0.49 19.28 -25.67
C LYS A 445 -1.34 19.91 -24.57
N ASP A 446 -2.66 19.72 -24.61
CA ASP A 446 -3.57 20.23 -23.58
C ASP A 446 -3.34 19.58 -22.21
N LEU A 447 -2.67 18.42 -22.09
CA LEU A 447 -2.28 17.87 -20.77
C LEU A 447 -1.28 18.79 -20.04
N VAL A 448 -0.58 19.65 -20.77
CA VAL A 448 0.28 20.71 -20.22
C VAL A 448 -0.56 21.89 -19.70
N ASP A 449 -1.73 22.14 -20.30
CA ASP A 449 -2.58 23.32 -20.08
C ASP A 449 -3.86 23.06 -19.25
N ILE A 450 -4.18 21.79 -18.90
CA ILE A 450 -5.28 21.47 -17.98
C ILE A 450 -5.17 22.36 -16.74
N GLU A 451 -6.19 23.20 -16.53
CA GLU A 451 -6.22 24.22 -15.48
C GLU A 451 -5.72 23.66 -14.15
N VAL A 452 -4.74 24.41 -13.66
CA VAL A 452 -3.66 24.05 -12.74
C VAL A 452 -4.16 23.92 -11.30
N ASP A 453 -5.46 24.00 -11.04
CA ASP A 453 -5.97 24.01 -9.67
C ASP A 453 -5.94 22.64 -8.98
N ASP A 454 -5.94 21.54 -9.75
CA ASP A 454 -5.87 20.19 -9.16
C ASP A 454 -4.72 19.32 -9.70
N PHE A 455 -4.30 19.48 -10.96
CA PHE A 455 -3.07 18.88 -11.51
C PHE A 455 -1.84 19.72 -11.11
N GLY A 456 -1.99 21.03 -11.24
CA GLY A 456 -0.94 22.01 -10.99
C GLY A 456 -0.68 22.30 -9.53
N VAL A 457 -1.65 22.41 -8.61
CA VAL A 457 -1.36 22.60 -7.15
C VAL A 457 -0.62 21.41 -6.54
N ARG A 458 -0.88 20.19 -7.03
CA ARG A 458 -0.15 18.97 -6.66
C ARG A 458 1.28 18.96 -7.23
N LEU A 459 1.56 19.78 -8.25
CA LEU A 459 2.84 19.93 -8.93
C LEU A 459 3.50 21.31 -8.79
N SER A 460 2.84 22.33 -8.26
CA SER A 460 3.31 23.71 -8.09
C SER A 460 3.74 23.94 -6.65
N ASN A 461 3.26 23.11 -5.72
CA ASN A 461 4.06 22.67 -4.59
C ASN A 461 5.37 21.96 -5.01
N SER A 462 5.56 21.63 -6.30
CA SER A 462 6.84 21.21 -6.88
C SER A 462 7.45 22.19 -7.90
N CYS A 463 6.88 23.40 -8.08
CA CYS A 463 7.65 24.59 -8.54
C CYS A 463 8.74 25.00 -7.51
N LEU A 464 8.86 24.21 -6.45
CA LEU A 464 9.96 24.15 -5.50
C LEU A 464 11.23 23.46 -5.99
N MET A 465 11.18 22.72 -7.10
CA MET A 465 12.32 21.92 -7.58
C MET A 465 13.16 22.63 -8.66
N GLU A 466 12.70 23.74 -9.23
CA GLU A 466 13.56 24.70 -9.95
C GLU A 466 14.38 25.59 -9.00
N VAL A 467 14.46 25.26 -7.71
CA VAL A 467 15.46 25.85 -6.80
C VAL A 467 16.82 25.12 -6.89
N GLY A 468 17.09 24.53 -8.06
CA GLY A 468 18.36 23.90 -8.39
C GLY A 468 19.49 24.88 -8.72
N LYS A 469 19.25 26.20 -8.77
CA LYS A 469 20.28 27.18 -9.16
C LYS A 469 20.47 28.42 -8.28
N ALA A 470 19.76 28.61 -7.15
CA ALA A 470 20.00 29.79 -6.31
C ALA A 470 19.84 29.56 -4.80
N GLY A 471 20.82 30.04 -4.02
CA GLY A 471 20.82 30.03 -2.56
C GLY A 471 19.69 30.86 -1.92
N ARG A 472 19.46 30.62 -0.63
CA ARG A 472 18.48 31.27 0.28
C ARG A 472 16.98 31.09 -0.04
N SER A 473 16.52 30.96 -1.29
CA SER A 473 15.09 30.75 -1.62
C SER A 473 14.55 29.34 -1.32
N ARG A 474 15.45 28.34 -1.24
CA ARG A 474 15.20 26.90 -1.00
C ARG A 474 14.40 26.58 0.28
N ARG A 475 14.52 27.39 1.32
CA ARG A 475 13.90 27.15 2.65
C ARG A 475 12.50 27.75 2.75
N SER A 476 12.24 28.88 2.10
CA SER A 476 10.95 29.57 2.24
C SER A 476 9.80 28.80 1.59
N ALA A 477 10.08 28.09 0.50
CA ALA A 477 9.06 27.40 -0.25
C ALA A 477 8.73 26.02 0.39
N PHE A 478 9.70 25.30 0.97
CA PHE A 478 9.43 24.08 1.76
C PHE A 478 8.53 24.37 2.99
N CYS A 479 8.72 25.54 3.63
CA CYS A 479 7.79 26.05 4.64
C CYS A 479 6.36 26.22 4.10
N LYS A 480 6.19 26.80 2.91
CA LYS A 480 4.86 26.99 2.30
C LYS A 480 4.19 25.65 2.00
N THR A 481 4.94 24.64 1.58
CA THR A 481 4.42 23.27 1.35
C THR A 481 3.96 22.59 2.63
N ILE A 482 4.74 22.67 3.71
CA ILE A 482 4.33 22.15 5.03
C ILE A 482 3.06 22.87 5.54
N ILE A 483 3.00 24.20 5.39
CA ILE A 483 1.85 25.02 5.78
C ILE A 483 0.60 24.63 4.97
N LEU A 484 0.73 24.48 3.64
CA LEU A 484 -0.37 24.04 2.78
C LEU A 484 -0.81 22.60 3.12
N HIS A 485 0.11 21.66 3.37
CA HIS A 485 -0.30 20.30 3.77
C HIS A 485 -1.00 20.27 5.13
N LEU A 486 -0.60 21.14 6.07
CA LEU A 486 -1.27 21.35 7.35
C LEU A 486 -2.66 21.99 7.18
N GLU A 487 -2.81 23.00 6.32
CA GLU A 487 -4.08 23.70 6.09
C GLU A 487 -5.11 22.84 5.34
N TYR A 488 -4.66 21.99 4.41
CA TYR A 488 -5.53 21.16 3.56
C TYR A 488 -5.66 19.69 4.03
N GLY A 489 -5.08 19.31 5.18
CA GLY A 489 -5.28 17.98 5.80
C GLY A 489 -4.71 16.79 5.01
N ARG A 490 -3.60 16.95 4.28
CA ARG A 490 -3.06 15.92 3.36
C ARG A 490 -1.80 15.21 3.90
N TRP A 491 -2.00 14.31 4.85
CA TRP A 491 -0.96 13.74 5.73
C TRP A 491 -0.03 12.68 5.12
N SER A 492 -0.58 11.69 4.42
CA SER A 492 0.21 10.59 3.84
C SER A 492 1.27 11.09 2.85
N THR A 493 0.92 12.15 2.12
CA THR A 493 1.79 12.86 1.18
C THR A 493 2.97 13.55 1.85
N LEU A 494 2.69 14.30 2.92
CA LEU A 494 3.70 15.08 3.62
C LEU A 494 4.76 14.17 4.26
N LEU A 495 4.36 13.03 4.83
CA LEU A 495 5.29 12.05 5.41
C LEU A 495 6.26 11.45 4.39
N ILE A 496 5.82 11.23 3.15
CA ILE A 496 6.67 10.75 2.04
C ILE A 496 7.67 11.83 1.61
N HIS A 497 7.21 13.08 1.47
CA HIS A 497 8.07 14.21 1.10
C HIS A 497 9.10 14.52 2.19
N LEU A 498 8.69 14.42 3.46
CA LEU A 498 9.60 14.53 4.60
C LEU A 498 10.66 13.43 4.54
N ARG A 499 10.28 12.18 4.21
CA ARG A 499 11.24 11.06 4.02
C ARG A 499 12.33 11.36 2.98
N GLY A 500 11.97 11.90 1.82
CA GLY A 500 12.95 12.29 0.79
C GLY A 500 13.80 13.51 1.20
N PHE A 501 13.18 14.53 1.81
CA PHE A 501 13.87 15.72 2.32
C PHE A 501 14.91 15.39 3.39
N TRP A 502 14.72 14.32 4.17
CA TRP A 502 15.71 13.86 5.14
C TRP A 502 17.05 13.51 4.50
N HIS A 503 17.05 12.82 3.36
CA HIS A 503 18.30 12.43 2.68
C HIS A 503 19.15 13.64 2.27
N GLU A 504 18.50 14.73 1.82
CA GLU A 504 19.19 15.95 1.38
C GLU A 504 19.72 16.80 2.54
N MET A 505 19.03 16.84 3.69
CA MET A 505 19.44 17.70 4.81
C MET A 505 20.73 17.25 5.50
N TYR A 506 21.01 15.94 5.50
CA TYR A 506 22.21 15.40 6.12
C TYR A 506 23.48 15.66 5.29
N ASP A 507 23.36 16.03 4.02
CA ASP A 507 24.48 16.33 3.11
C ASP A 507 24.99 17.79 3.25
N SER A 508 24.24 18.68 3.92
CA SER A 508 24.61 20.10 3.97
C SER A 508 25.50 20.49 5.16
N ASN A 509 26.43 21.41 4.93
CA ASN A 509 27.26 22.09 5.95
C ASN A 509 26.51 23.21 6.71
N SER A 510 25.18 23.33 6.59
CA SER A 510 24.41 24.51 7.04
C SER A 510 23.49 24.29 8.25
N THR A 511 23.99 23.61 9.28
CA THR A 511 23.21 23.10 10.42
C THR A 511 22.51 24.17 11.28
N ILE A 512 23.09 25.36 11.45
CA ILE A 512 22.49 26.48 12.23
C ILE A 512 21.19 26.98 11.59
N ASN A 513 21.17 27.08 10.26
CA ASN A 513 20.00 27.59 9.56
C ASN A 513 18.85 26.56 9.51
N ILE A 514 19.17 25.27 9.52
CA ILE A 514 18.17 24.19 9.58
C ILE A 514 17.51 24.17 10.95
N GLU A 515 18.27 24.42 12.01
CA GLU A 515 17.75 24.46 13.37
C GLU A 515 16.70 25.57 13.56
N GLN A 516 17.05 26.81 13.20
CA GLN A 516 16.13 27.96 13.23
C GLN A 516 14.88 27.72 12.37
N PHE A 517 15.06 27.01 11.26
CA PHE A 517 14.00 26.63 10.33
C PHE A 517 13.03 25.61 10.94
N LEU A 518 13.53 24.55 11.58
CA LEU A 518 12.73 23.55 12.30
C LEU A 518 11.94 24.19 13.44
N THR A 519 12.57 25.09 14.19
CA THR A 519 11.89 25.84 15.27
C THR A 519 10.72 26.67 14.75
N LYS A 520 10.85 27.28 13.56
CA LYS A 520 9.75 28.05 12.94
C LYS A 520 8.58 27.16 12.56
N ILE A 521 8.84 25.97 12.00
CA ILE A 521 7.79 25.01 11.64
C ILE A 521 7.08 24.48 12.88
N MET A 522 7.82 24.07 13.92
CA MET A 522 7.24 23.56 15.16
C MET A 522 6.28 24.59 15.78
N ARG A 523 6.66 25.88 15.83
CA ARG A 523 5.78 26.96 16.32
C ARG A 523 4.50 27.09 15.51
N THR A 524 4.54 26.88 14.19
CA THR A 524 3.34 26.89 13.35
C THR A 524 2.46 25.70 13.64
N CYS A 525 3.02 24.48 13.72
CA CYS A 525 2.23 23.28 14.07
C CYS A 525 1.53 23.43 15.42
N ILE A 526 2.21 24.01 16.42
CA ILE A 526 1.65 24.26 17.75
C ILE A 526 0.39 25.13 17.68
N LYS A 527 0.35 26.15 16.81
CA LYS A 527 -0.84 27.00 16.64
C LYS A 527 -2.08 26.26 16.14
N HIS A 528 -1.89 25.14 15.45
CA HIS A 528 -2.99 24.33 14.90
C HIS A 528 -3.45 23.19 15.82
N LEU A 529 -2.86 23.04 17.02
CA LEU A 529 -3.23 21.98 17.97
C LEU A 529 -4.66 22.10 18.52
N HIS A 530 -5.22 23.32 18.52
CA HIS A 530 -6.60 23.57 18.90
C HIS A 530 -7.63 23.16 17.82
N ASN A 531 -7.19 22.90 16.59
CA ASN A 531 -8.07 22.48 15.51
C ASN A 531 -8.25 20.95 15.53
N VAL A 532 -9.46 20.49 15.83
CA VAL A 532 -9.81 19.05 15.96
C VAL A 532 -9.40 18.23 14.73
N ARG A 533 -9.51 18.79 13.52
CA ARG A 533 -9.15 18.08 12.27
C ARG A 533 -7.64 18.01 12.03
N LEU A 534 -6.87 18.97 12.56
CA LEU A 534 -5.44 19.10 12.29
C LEU A 534 -4.56 18.66 13.46
N LYS A 535 -5.13 18.55 14.67
CA LYS A 535 -4.42 18.23 15.93
C LYS A 535 -3.54 17.00 15.79
N ARG A 536 -4.09 15.86 15.35
CA ARG A 536 -3.35 14.59 15.25
C ARG A 536 -2.08 14.74 14.43
N ALA A 537 -2.16 15.46 13.33
CA ALA A 537 -1.05 15.50 12.41
C ALA A 537 -0.10 16.68 12.59
N ALA A 538 -0.58 17.78 13.19
CA ALA A 538 0.31 18.75 13.81
C ALA A 538 1.20 18.09 14.88
N LEU A 539 0.65 17.18 15.69
CA LEU A 539 1.41 16.39 16.67
C LEU A 539 2.39 15.43 15.99
N GLU A 540 1.96 14.68 14.99
CA GLU A 540 2.86 13.82 14.22
C GLU A 540 4.04 14.60 13.62
N LEU A 541 3.80 15.79 13.05
CA LEU A 541 4.87 16.63 12.53
C LEU A 541 5.81 17.14 13.61
N ILE A 542 5.26 17.59 14.74
CA ILE A 542 6.07 18.04 15.88
C ILE A 542 6.98 16.90 16.35
N LYS A 543 6.45 15.69 16.49
CA LYS A 543 7.21 14.48 16.82
C LYS A 543 8.36 14.23 15.83
N HIS A 544 8.08 14.25 14.52
CA HIS A 544 9.08 14.02 13.47
C HIS A 544 10.16 15.11 13.43
N PHE A 545 9.77 16.39 13.45
CA PHE A 545 10.74 17.51 13.43
C PHE A 545 11.58 17.56 14.69
N PHE A 546 11.02 17.16 15.83
CA PHE A 546 11.76 17.13 17.08
C PHE A 546 12.81 16.01 17.10
N ALA A 547 12.45 14.80 16.66
CA ALA A 547 13.41 13.70 16.48
C ALA A 547 14.55 14.07 15.52
N LEU A 548 14.25 14.85 14.47
CA LEU A 548 15.28 15.40 13.58
C LEU A 548 16.14 16.45 14.29
N HIS A 549 15.55 17.41 14.99
CA HIS A 549 16.26 18.48 15.68
C HIS A 549 17.28 17.89 16.67
N ILE A 550 16.86 16.89 17.44
CA ILE A 550 17.72 16.06 18.30
C ILE A 550 18.89 15.45 17.51
N SER A 551 18.58 14.80 16.38
CA SER A 551 19.57 14.10 15.57
C SER A 551 20.61 15.05 14.98
N LEU A 552 20.18 16.20 14.46
CA LEU A 552 21.06 17.23 13.90
C LEU A 552 21.93 17.89 14.98
N ASN A 553 21.36 18.22 16.13
CA ASN A 553 22.11 18.81 17.24
C ASN A 553 23.14 17.84 17.80
N ALA A 554 22.81 16.56 17.90
CA ALA A 554 23.80 15.53 18.20
C ALA A 554 24.88 15.48 17.11
N SER A 555 24.53 15.31 15.83
CA SER A 555 25.49 15.26 14.73
C SER A 555 26.46 16.46 14.68
N ARG A 556 25.99 17.67 15.00
CA ARG A 556 26.83 18.88 15.10
C ARG A 556 27.90 18.76 16.17
N CYS A 557 27.52 18.31 17.36
CA CYS A 557 28.45 18.09 18.46
C CYS A 557 29.45 16.97 18.11
N LEU A 558 28.99 15.96 17.35
CA LEU A 558 29.76 14.77 16.99
C LEU A 558 30.75 14.99 15.84
N ARG A 559 30.48 15.86 14.86
CA ARG A 559 31.40 16.18 13.75
C ARG A 559 32.81 16.61 14.22
N PHE A 560 32.93 17.24 15.38
CA PHE A 560 34.21 17.67 15.94
C PHE A 560 34.96 16.55 16.67
N CYS A 561 34.25 15.50 17.10
CA CYS A 561 34.81 14.39 17.86
C CYS A 561 35.62 13.42 16.99
N ASN A 562 35.27 13.27 15.71
CA ASN A 562 36.04 12.48 14.73
C ASN A 562 37.49 12.98 14.57
N LYS A 563 37.79 14.23 14.98
CA LYS A 563 39.14 14.81 14.89
C LYS A 563 39.93 14.76 16.20
N ASN A 564 39.31 15.02 17.36
CA ASN A 564 39.92 14.87 18.69
C ASN A 564 38.86 14.94 19.80
N ILE A 565 38.67 13.86 20.57
CA ILE A 565 37.64 13.81 21.62
C ILE A 565 38.00 14.67 22.85
N LYS A 566 39.28 14.75 23.24
CA LYS A 566 39.73 15.51 24.43
C LYS A 566 39.44 17.01 24.30
N ASN A 567 39.63 17.56 23.10
CA ASN A 567 39.32 18.98 22.81
C ASN A 567 37.82 19.26 22.58
N SER A 568 36.99 18.21 22.57
CA SER A 568 35.55 18.31 22.28
C SER A 568 34.67 18.03 23.50
N ILE A 569 35.24 17.63 24.65
CA ILE A 569 34.49 17.34 25.89
C ILE A 569 33.66 18.53 26.37
N HIS A 570 34.21 19.74 26.33
CA HIS A 570 33.46 20.94 26.71
C HIS A 570 32.27 21.24 25.77
N LYS A 571 32.30 20.73 24.53
CA LYS A 571 31.22 20.90 23.53
C LYS A 571 30.09 19.91 23.75
N PHE A 572 30.32 18.81 24.47
CA PHE A 572 29.26 17.91 24.96
C PHE A 572 28.41 18.53 26.06
N ARG A 573 28.85 19.63 26.71
CA ARG A 573 28.07 20.28 27.78
C ARG A 573 26.64 20.59 27.36
N TYR A 574 26.42 21.03 26.12
CA TYR A 574 25.06 21.25 25.62
C TYR A 574 24.23 19.96 25.59
N CYS A 575 24.79 18.84 25.09
CA CYS A 575 24.13 17.54 25.02
C CYS A 575 23.99 16.83 26.39
N LEU A 576 24.85 17.15 27.35
CA LEU A 576 24.82 16.61 28.71
C LEU A 576 23.97 17.46 29.67
N ASN A 577 23.67 18.70 29.30
CA ASN A 577 22.80 19.60 30.06
C ASN A 577 21.35 19.59 29.53
N THR A 578 21.05 18.85 28.45
CA THR A 578 19.67 18.66 27.95
C THR A 578 19.02 17.47 28.64
N ASP A 579 17.74 17.61 28.99
CA ASP A 579 16.91 16.51 29.48
C ASP A 579 16.26 15.71 28.35
N LEU A 580 17.02 15.43 27.28
CA LEU A 580 16.62 14.48 26.25
C LEU A 580 17.45 13.20 26.32
N ALA A 581 16.80 12.09 26.70
CA ALA A 581 17.45 10.78 26.86
C ALA A 581 18.23 10.36 25.62
N SER A 582 17.64 10.54 24.43
CA SER A 582 18.27 10.16 23.16
C SER A 582 19.56 10.91 22.86
N MET A 583 19.68 12.18 23.25
CA MET A 583 20.91 12.95 23.08
C MET A 583 22.01 12.45 24.03
N ARG A 584 21.67 12.24 25.31
CA ARG A 584 22.61 11.70 26.31
C ARG A 584 23.09 10.29 25.92
N LEU A 585 22.18 9.45 25.42
CA LEU A 585 22.49 8.10 24.93
C LEU A 585 23.42 8.11 23.71
N LYS A 586 23.26 9.07 22.79
CA LYS A 586 24.24 9.26 21.70
C LYS A 586 25.63 9.63 22.24
N VAL A 587 25.71 10.54 23.22
CA VAL A 587 26.99 10.88 23.87
C VAL A 587 27.62 9.66 24.53
N ALA A 588 26.83 8.86 25.25
CA ALA A 588 27.32 7.61 25.84
C ALA A 588 27.86 6.65 24.76
N SER A 589 27.18 6.52 23.63
CA SER A 589 27.64 5.70 22.50
C SER A 589 28.97 6.17 21.91
N VAL A 590 29.17 7.48 21.81
CA VAL A 590 30.42 8.08 21.32
C VAL A 590 31.56 7.83 22.29
N LEU A 591 31.33 8.03 23.58
CA LEU A 591 32.31 7.74 24.63
C LEU A 591 32.70 6.26 24.62
N TYR A 592 31.73 5.36 24.48
CA TYR A 592 31.95 3.93 24.34
C TYR A 592 32.81 3.60 23.11
N CYS A 593 32.40 4.05 21.91
CA CYS A 593 33.12 3.77 20.66
C CYS A 593 34.54 4.38 20.66
N SER A 594 34.76 5.44 21.45
CA SER A 594 36.06 6.08 21.63
C SER A 594 36.88 5.51 22.80
N GLY A 595 36.46 4.41 23.43
CA GLY A 595 37.17 3.73 24.52
C GLY A 595 37.08 4.40 25.89
N HIS A 596 36.30 5.48 26.06
CA HIS A 596 36.14 6.21 27.33
C HIS A 596 35.03 5.60 28.19
N LEU A 597 35.19 4.32 28.54
CA LEU A 597 34.12 3.50 29.13
C LEU A 597 33.62 4.01 30.49
N ARG A 598 34.49 4.53 31.36
CA ARG A 598 34.09 5.11 32.66
C ARG A 598 33.23 6.37 32.49
N ALA A 599 33.52 7.18 31.49
CA ALA A 599 32.69 8.36 31.20
C ALA A 599 31.34 7.95 30.61
N ALA A 600 31.33 6.94 29.74
CA ALA A 600 30.09 6.37 29.21
C ALA A 600 29.20 5.81 30.32
N SER A 601 29.75 5.08 31.29
CA SER A 601 28.98 4.51 32.41
C SER A 601 28.33 5.59 33.27
N VAL A 602 29.05 6.68 33.58
CA VAL A 602 28.49 7.82 34.35
C VAL A 602 27.28 8.44 33.63
N VAL A 603 27.37 8.63 32.30
CA VAL A 603 26.25 9.18 31.52
C VAL A 603 25.08 8.20 31.49
N LEU A 604 25.33 6.90 31.34
CA LEU A 604 24.28 5.88 31.31
C LEU A 604 23.57 5.75 32.67
N GLU A 605 24.30 5.84 33.79
CA GLU A 605 23.72 5.84 35.14
C GLU A 605 22.88 7.10 35.40
N ASP A 606 23.30 8.27 34.91
CA ASP A 606 22.52 9.51 34.98
C ASP A 606 21.22 9.43 34.14
N VAL A 607 21.29 8.90 32.91
CA VAL A 607 20.10 8.66 32.08
C VAL A 607 19.15 7.68 32.78
N GLU A 608 19.65 6.57 33.32
CA GLU A 608 18.78 5.61 34.00
C GLU A 608 18.07 6.20 35.22
N LYS A 609 18.76 7.05 36.01
CA LYS A 609 18.16 7.76 37.16
C LYS A 609 17.06 8.72 36.74
N ARG A 610 17.27 9.48 35.65
CA ARG A 610 16.32 10.48 35.15
C ARG A 610 15.11 9.84 34.45
N TYR A 611 15.31 8.80 33.64
CA TYR A 611 14.27 8.19 32.79
C TYR A 611 13.78 6.82 33.27
N HIS A 612 13.41 6.74 34.55
CA HIS A 612 12.93 5.52 35.20
C HIS A 612 11.54 5.05 34.68
N LYS A 613 10.98 3.99 35.30
CA LYS A 613 9.89 3.10 34.80
C LYS A 613 8.65 3.77 34.16
N CYS A 614 8.36 5.04 34.43
CA CYS A 614 7.18 5.74 33.91
C CYS A 614 7.39 6.46 32.56
N VAL A 615 8.59 6.39 31.97
CA VAL A 615 8.87 7.03 30.68
C VAL A 615 8.45 6.13 29.51
N LYS A 616 7.63 6.63 28.58
CA LYS A 616 7.20 5.89 27.37
C LYS A 616 8.07 6.28 26.17
N ALA A 617 8.40 5.31 25.32
CA ALA A 617 9.18 5.59 24.13
C ALA A 617 8.31 6.26 23.05
N ILE A 618 8.87 7.25 22.36
CA ILE A 618 8.24 7.89 21.20
C ILE A 618 9.11 7.68 19.98
N CYS A 619 8.55 7.05 18.94
CA CYS A 619 9.24 6.94 17.66
C CYS A 619 9.04 8.19 16.82
N GLY A 620 10.13 8.75 16.29
CA GLY A 620 10.10 9.89 15.36
C GLY A 620 9.75 9.53 13.92
N VAL A 621 9.41 8.27 13.62
CA VAL A 621 9.22 7.73 12.26
C VAL A 621 8.00 6.79 12.12
N ARG A 622 7.59 6.12 13.19
CA ARG A 622 6.36 5.31 13.26
C ARG A 622 5.23 6.15 13.86
N ASP A 623 4.01 5.99 13.35
CA ASP A 623 2.83 6.72 13.81
C ASP A 623 2.48 6.38 15.27
N LEU A 624 1.84 7.31 15.98
CA LEU A 624 1.24 7.01 17.28
C LEU A 624 -0.06 6.22 17.05
N GLU A 625 -0.07 4.96 17.47
CA GLU A 625 -1.19 4.04 17.23
C GLU A 625 -2.36 4.26 18.20
N HIS A 626 -2.10 4.82 19.40
CA HIS A 626 -3.10 4.97 20.46
C HIS A 626 -3.45 6.44 20.76
N ASP A 627 -4.75 6.77 20.82
CA ASP A 627 -5.23 8.13 21.05
C ASP A 627 -4.84 8.70 22.42
N ASN A 628 -4.66 7.84 23.43
CA ASN A 628 -4.19 8.26 24.75
C ASN A 628 -2.75 8.81 24.72
N ASP A 629 -1.86 8.19 23.94
CA ASP A 629 -0.48 8.65 23.78
C ASP A 629 -0.42 9.97 23.02
N LEU A 630 -1.27 10.08 21.99
CA LEU A 630 -1.41 11.30 21.21
C LEU A 630 -1.91 12.46 22.08
N ASN A 631 -2.88 12.23 22.96
CA ASN A 631 -3.41 13.25 23.87
C ASN A 631 -2.40 13.66 24.95
N LEU A 632 -1.67 12.70 25.53
CA LEU A 632 -0.60 12.98 26.48
C LEU A 632 0.54 13.79 25.84
N PHE A 633 0.93 13.43 24.61
CA PHE A 633 1.89 14.19 23.80
C PHE A 633 1.35 15.58 23.45
N ALA A 634 0.06 15.72 23.14
CA ALA A 634 -0.57 17.01 22.87
C ALA A 634 -0.56 17.95 24.08
N HIS A 635 -0.90 17.43 25.26
CA HIS A 635 -0.91 18.19 26.50
C HIS A 635 0.48 18.73 26.82
N MET A 636 1.51 17.90 26.64
CA MET A 636 2.90 18.29 26.81
C MET A 636 3.31 19.42 25.85
N VAL A 637 3.07 19.23 24.56
CA VAL A 637 3.45 20.21 23.52
C VAL A 637 2.71 21.55 23.71
N SER A 638 1.50 21.52 24.27
CA SER A 638 0.67 22.72 24.48
C SER A 638 0.96 23.44 25.81
N GLY A 639 1.28 22.70 26.87
CA GLY A 639 1.51 23.25 28.22
C GLY A 639 2.97 23.66 28.48
N ALA A 640 3.93 23.02 27.81
CA ALA A 640 5.32 23.34 27.96
C ALA A 640 5.76 24.33 26.88
N GLY A 641 5.91 25.61 27.24
CA GLY A 641 6.84 26.48 26.51
C GLY A 641 8.19 25.77 26.34
N VAL A 642 9.03 26.21 25.39
CA VAL A 642 10.31 25.55 24.99
C VAL A 642 11.25 25.14 26.14
N LYS A 643 11.01 25.61 27.38
CA LYS A 643 11.74 25.28 28.62
C LYS A 643 11.10 24.22 29.55
N GLY A 644 9.85 23.78 29.34
CA GLY A 644 9.15 22.85 30.25
C GLY A 644 9.25 21.36 29.89
N TRP A 645 10.20 20.98 29.04
CA TRP A 645 10.27 19.65 28.42
C TRP A 645 11.14 18.69 29.24
N GLU A 646 11.71 19.19 30.33
CA GLU A 646 12.66 18.51 31.21
C GLU A 646 11.97 17.45 32.10
N GLU A 647 10.66 17.54 32.29
CA GLU A 647 9.83 16.64 33.11
C GLU A 647 8.92 15.71 32.28
N ALA A 648 9.10 15.69 30.96
CA ALA A 648 8.27 14.93 30.03
C ALA A 648 8.38 13.40 30.27
N PRO A 649 7.26 12.65 30.41
CA PRO A 649 7.28 11.19 30.55
C PRO A 649 7.60 10.46 29.24
N PHE A 650 8.36 11.06 28.31
CA PHE A 650 8.68 10.45 27.01
C PHE A 650 10.17 10.44 26.70
N ALA A 651 10.63 9.38 26.03
CA ALA A 651 11.96 9.27 25.47
C ALA A 651 11.89 9.00 23.97
N PHE A 652 12.42 9.90 23.15
CA PHE A 652 12.50 9.69 21.70
C PHE A 652 13.45 8.55 21.35
N CYS A 653 13.14 7.76 20.31
CA CYS A 653 14.06 6.76 19.77
C CYS A 653 15.43 7.38 19.42
N VAL A 654 16.49 6.60 19.62
CA VAL A 654 17.85 6.96 19.24
C VAL A 654 18.05 6.65 17.77
N LYS A 655 18.37 7.68 16.98
CA LYS A 655 18.56 7.60 15.53
C LYS A 655 19.99 7.90 15.13
N PHE A 656 20.66 7.00 14.41
CA PHE A 656 21.99 7.22 13.87
C PHE A 656 21.95 7.46 12.37
N VAL A 657 22.56 8.55 11.92
CA VAL A 657 22.62 8.94 10.50
C VAL A 657 23.98 8.58 9.90
N PRO A 658 24.15 8.54 8.56
CA PRO A 658 25.38 8.05 7.93
C PRO A 658 26.67 8.73 8.43
N HIS A 659 26.61 10.04 8.64
CA HIS A 659 27.73 10.83 9.16
C HIS A 659 28.13 10.49 10.61
N GLU A 660 27.30 9.74 11.33
CA GLU A 660 27.52 9.31 12.71
C GLU A 660 28.05 7.87 12.80
N ALA A 661 28.32 7.18 11.69
CA ALA A 661 28.75 5.77 11.68
C ALA A 661 29.93 5.47 12.63
N PHE A 662 30.85 6.42 12.82
CA PHE A 662 32.01 6.28 13.73
C PHE A 662 31.63 6.16 15.22
N CYS A 663 30.39 6.52 15.59
CA CYS A 663 29.89 6.43 16.95
C CYS A 663 28.68 5.51 17.07
N VAL A 664 28.50 4.59 16.13
CA VAL A 664 27.46 3.55 16.17
C VAL A 664 28.07 2.24 16.66
N PRO A 665 27.47 1.55 17.65
CA PRO A 665 27.93 0.22 18.05
C PRO A 665 27.89 -0.74 16.87
N TYR A 666 28.89 -1.61 16.77
CA TYR A 666 29.10 -2.52 15.62
C TYR A 666 27.82 -3.23 15.13
N ILE A 667 27.01 -3.76 16.05
CA ILE A 667 25.81 -4.52 15.70
C ILE A 667 24.76 -3.68 14.94
N LEU A 668 24.70 -2.38 15.23
CA LEU A 668 23.75 -1.45 14.63
C LEU A 668 24.26 -0.89 13.29
N LEU A 669 25.53 -1.10 12.93
CA LEU A 669 26.03 -0.71 11.61
C LEU A 669 25.30 -1.46 10.49
N TYR A 670 24.96 -2.74 10.69
CA TYR A 670 24.17 -3.51 9.72
C TYR A 670 22.73 -3.00 9.60
N GLU A 671 22.18 -2.44 10.67
CA GLU A 671 20.87 -1.79 10.61
C GLU A 671 20.89 -0.53 9.75
N MET A 672 22.08 0.04 9.50
CA MET A 672 22.25 1.18 8.59
C MET A 672 22.22 0.81 7.09
N ALA A 673 22.06 -0.49 6.77
CA ALA A 673 22.06 -1.05 5.41
C ALA A 673 20.66 -1.40 4.87
N ARG A 674 19.59 -1.03 5.58
CA ARG A 674 18.21 -1.53 5.31
C ARG A 674 17.65 -1.28 3.90
N GLY A 675 18.17 -0.30 3.16
CA GLY A 675 17.64 0.08 1.84
C GLY A 675 18.24 -0.63 0.62
N GLU A 676 19.22 -1.52 0.81
CA GLU A 676 19.95 -2.19 -0.28
C GLU A 676 19.56 -3.66 -0.41
N SER A 677 19.88 -4.35 -1.50
CA SER A 677 19.60 -5.79 -1.64
C SER A 677 20.58 -6.65 -0.84
N GLU A 678 20.17 -7.87 -0.43
CA GLU A 678 21.03 -8.76 0.36
C GLU A 678 22.31 -9.19 -0.37
N GLU A 679 22.28 -9.25 -1.70
CA GLU A 679 23.42 -9.56 -2.57
C GLU A 679 24.44 -8.42 -2.57
N GLU A 680 23.95 -7.18 -2.66
CA GLU A 680 24.79 -5.98 -2.55
C GLU A 680 25.43 -5.85 -1.17
N VAL A 681 24.70 -6.19 -0.09
CA VAL A 681 25.23 -6.18 1.27
C VAL A 681 26.30 -7.26 1.47
N ALA A 682 26.11 -8.45 0.88
CA ALA A 682 27.02 -9.59 1.03
C ALA A 682 28.37 -9.41 0.30
N GLN A 683 28.41 -8.63 -0.77
CA GLN A 683 29.61 -8.45 -1.61
C GLN A 683 30.51 -7.27 -1.17
N ARG A 684 30.18 -6.57 -0.08
CA ARG A 684 30.81 -5.27 0.25
C ARG A 684 31.99 -5.35 1.21
N ASN A 685 32.87 -4.35 1.04
CA ASN A 685 33.97 -4.11 1.96
C ASN A 685 33.48 -3.28 3.17
N TYR A 686 33.72 -3.80 4.37
CA TYR A 686 33.26 -3.27 5.66
C TYR A 686 33.63 -1.79 5.92
N TYR A 687 34.67 -1.28 5.25
CA TYR A 687 35.20 0.07 5.47
C TYR A 687 34.73 1.12 4.45
N ASP A 688 33.88 0.79 3.48
CA ASP A 688 33.32 1.82 2.60
C ASP A 688 32.37 2.72 3.43
N LYS A 689 32.58 4.04 3.43
CA LYS A 689 31.83 5.02 4.23
C LYS A 689 30.89 5.89 3.38
N ARG A 690 30.77 5.60 2.07
CA ARG A 690 30.05 6.44 1.09
C ARG A 690 28.57 6.14 0.94
N TRP A 691 28.05 5.21 1.73
CA TRP A 691 26.69 4.70 1.68
C TRP A 691 26.08 4.80 3.10
N MET A 692 24.75 5.01 3.26
CA MET A 692 23.95 4.42 4.36
C MET A 692 22.53 5.03 4.51
N ASN A 693 21.58 4.18 4.95
CA ASN A 693 20.21 4.48 5.36
C ASN A 693 20.11 4.32 6.89
N CYS A 694 19.74 5.34 7.67
CA CYS A 694 19.87 5.41 9.14
C CYS A 694 19.45 4.18 9.99
N ALA A 695 20.06 4.01 11.17
CA ALA A 695 19.63 3.04 12.20
C ALA A 695 18.77 3.70 13.29
N GLU A 696 17.72 3.02 13.75
CA GLU A 696 16.81 3.53 14.79
C GLU A 696 16.56 2.47 15.87
N VAL A 697 16.64 2.90 17.13
CA VAL A 697 16.50 2.04 18.30
C VAL A 697 15.63 2.75 19.34
N ASP A 698 14.75 1.99 20.00
CA ASP A 698 14.10 2.43 21.23
C ASP A 698 15.12 2.92 22.27
N ALA A 699 14.85 4.05 22.93
CA ALA A 699 15.81 4.67 23.85
C ALA A 699 16.12 3.81 25.07
N ARG A 700 15.13 3.09 25.61
CA ARG A 700 15.31 2.24 26.78
C ARG A 700 15.99 0.93 26.41
N VAL A 701 15.63 0.35 25.28
CA VAL A 701 16.38 -0.79 24.69
C VAL A 701 17.84 -0.41 24.51
N PHE A 702 18.09 0.77 23.92
CA PHE A 702 19.45 1.25 23.67
C PHE A 702 20.21 1.58 24.95
N LEU A 703 19.56 2.14 25.98
CA LEU A 703 20.14 2.37 27.31
C LEU A 703 20.69 1.07 27.91
N TYR A 704 19.85 0.04 28.04
CA TYR A 704 20.25 -1.22 28.66
C TYR A 704 21.29 -1.96 27.83
N TYR A 705 21.17 -1.92 26.50
CA TYR A 705 22.16 -2.49 25.61
C TYR A 705 23.54 -1.78 25.73
N MET A 706 23.55 -0.45 25.79
CA MET A 706 24.79 0.32 25.98
C MET A 706 25.40 0.10 27.37
N GLN A 707 24.58 -0.06 28.41
CA GLN A 707 25.05 -0.47 29.74
C GLN A 707 25.72 -1.84 29.70
N TYR A 708 25.09 -2.82 29.06
CA TYR A 708 25.67 -4.16 28.89
C TYR A 708 27.03 -4.11 28.19
N LEU A 709 27.15 -3.40 27.07
CA LEU A 709 28.42 -3.22 26.36
C LEU A 709 29.48 -2.50 27.21
N THR A 710 29.10 -1.41 27.88
CA THR A 710 30.04 -0.56 28.64
C THR A 710 30.56 -1.28 29.88
N TYR A 711 29.69 -1.92 30.66
CA TYR A 711 30.09 -2.69 31.84
C TYR A 711 30.90 -3.93 31.47
N GLY A 712 30.61 -4.57 30.33
CA GLY A 712 31.45 -5.65 29.79
C GLY A 712 32.87 -5.18 29.51
N GLY A 713 33.03 -4.02 28.86
CA GLY A 713 34.35 -3.42 28.62
C GLY A 713 35.08 -2.97 29.89
N LEU A 714 34.34 -2.54 30.92
CA LEU A 714 34.89 -2.20 32.25
C LEU A 714 35.19 -3.44 33.12
N ARG A 715 34.83 -4.65 32.66
CA ARG A 715 34.91 -5.90 33.43
C ARG A 715 34.04 -5.90 34.70
N GLU A 716 32.95 -5.13 34.71
CA GLU A 716 31.97 -5.08 35.81
C GLU A 716 30.85 -6.12 35.60
N ARG A 717 31.19 -7.40 35.75
CA ARG A 717 30.31 -8.53 35.38
C ARG A 717 28.92 -8.49 36.01
N LYS A 718 28.81 -8.12 37.29
CA LYS A 718 27.52 -8.04 38.00
C LYS A 718 26.60 -7.01 37.35
N LYS A 719 27.10 -5.81 37.05
CA LYS A 719 26.31 -4.75 36.42
C LYS A 719 25.99 -5.06 34.95
N GLN A 720 26.93 -5.72 34.26
CA GLN A 720 26.71 -6.20 32.89
C GLN A 720 25.50 -7.12 32.81
N LEU A 721 25.45 -8.19 33.61
CA LEU A 721 24.33 -9.14 33.61
C LEU A 721 23.02 -8.47 34.04
N GLN A 722 23.06 -7.58 35.04
CA GLN A 722 21.88 -6.80 35.44
C GLN A 722 21.32 -5.95 34.30
N ALA A 723 22.18 -5.38 33.43
CA ALA A 723 21.72 -4.63 32.26
C ALA A 723 21.06 -5.55 31.21
N MET A 724 21.59 -6.77 31.02
CA MET A 724 20.98 -7.77 30.14
C MET A 724 19.61 -8.22 30.66
N ASP A 725 19.46 -8.43 31.98
CA ASP A 725 18.17 -8.79 32.59
C ASP A 725 17.15 -7.65 32.44
N LYS A 726 17.56 -6.40 32.66
CA LYS A 726 16.71 -5.22 32.43
C LYS A 726 16.25 -5.14 30.97
N LEU A 727 17.15 -5.40 30.02
CA LEU A 727 16.83 -5.46 28.60
C LEU A 727 15.80 -6.56 28.32
N GLY A 728 16.07 -7.80 28.74
CA GLY A 728 15.18 -8.94 28.56
C GLY A 728 13.79 -8.72 29.16
N ASN A 729 13.72 -8.21 30.39
CA ASN A 729 12.46 -7.92 31.06
C ASN A 729 11.65 -6.84 30.33
N TYR A 730 12.32 -5.81 29.82
CA TYR A 730 11.64 -4.74 29.10
C TYR A 730 11.07 -5.20 27.75
N ILE A 731 11.83 -6.00 26.99
CA ILE A 731 11.40 -6.46 25.67
C ILE A 731 10.46 -7.68 25.71
N CYS A 732 10.36 -8.38 26.86
CA CYS A 732 9.51 -9.57 27.00
C CYS A 732 8.27 -9.38 27.89
N ASN A 733 8.13 -8.24 28.61
CA ASN A 733 6.96 -7.82 29.41
C ASN A 733 6.13 -8.96 30.04
N GLY A 734 6.78 -9.88 30.76
CA GLY A 734 6.10 -10.94 31.51
C GLY A 734 5.46 -12.08 30.69
N HIS A 735 5.63 -12.13 29.37
CA HIS A 735 5.12 -13.23 28.52
C HIS A 735 6.18 -14.30 28.31
N ASN A 736 6.43 -15.15 29.32
CA ASN A 736 7.23 -16.40 29.22
C ASN A 736 8.54 -16.31 28.38
N GLY A 737 9.24 -15.17 28.39
CA GLY A 737 10.49 -14.97 27.63
C GLY A 737 10.33 -14.74 26.12
N THR A 738 9.14 -14.37 25.65
CA THR A 738 8.85 -14.05 24.23
C THR A 738 8.92 -12.55 23.97
N LEU A 739 9.47 -12.17 22.81
CA LEU A 739 9.60 -10.76 22.39
C LEU A 739 8.23 -10.13 22.16
N THR A 740 7.95 -8.97 22.76
CA THR A 740 6.72 -8.23 22.51
C THR A 740 6.75 -7.54 21.14
N ILE A 741 5.76 -7.86 20.31
CA ILE A 741 5.64 -7.33 18.94
C ILE A 741 5.15 -5.87 18.95
N ASP A 742 4.49 -5.44 20.04
CA ASP A 742 3.84 -4.13 20.22
C ASP A 742 4.80 -2.96 20.55
N MET A 743 6.12 -3.18 20.47
CA MET A 743 7.13 -2.13 20.69
C MET A 743 7.63 -1.52 19.37
N HIS A 744 7.87 -0.20 19.37
CA HIS A 744 8.57 0.45 18.27
C HIS A 744 9.97 -0.14 18.05
N HIS A 745 10.27 -0.56 16.82
CA HIS A 745 11.53 -1.20 16.45
C HIS A 745 11.82 -2.52 17.20
N SER A 746 10.77 -3.32 17.46
CA SER A 746 10.88 -4.67 18.05
C SER A 746 11.86 -5.56 17.29
N GLU A 747 12.00 -5.39 15.97
CA GLU A 747 13.03 -6.08 15.18
C GLU A 747 14.45 -5.76 15.67
N THR A 748 14.75 -4.48 15.91
CA THR A 748 16.07 -4.03 16.33
C THR A 748 16.34 -4.48 17.76
N ALA A 749 15.33 -4.43 18.62
CA ALA A 749 15.42 -4.92 19.99
C ALA A 749 15.73 -6.43 20.05
N GLY A 750 15.08 -7.22 19.21
CA GLY A 750 15.39 -8.65 19.04
C GLY A 750 16.84 -8.86 18.59
N SER A 751 17.32 -8.08 17.61
CA SER A 751 18.72 -8.15 17.16
C SER A 751 19.72 -7.83 18.28
N LEU A 752 19.43 -6.80 19.09
CA LEU A 752 20.29 -6.40 20.22
C LEU A 752 20.32 -7.45 21.34
N MET A 753 19.16 -8.02 21.69
CA MET A 753 19.10 -9.10 22.69
C MET A 753 19.80 -10.36 22.19
N GLY A 754 19.60 -10.72 20.91
CA GLY A 754 20.29 -11.83 20.28
C GLY A 754 21.81 -11.68 20.38
N HIS A 755 22.32 -10.45 20.20
CA HIS A 755 23.75 -10.17 20.34
C HIS A 755 24.25 -10.30 21.78
N CYS A 756 23.49 -9.83 22.78
CA CYS A 756 23.83 -10.08 24.18
C CYS A 756 23.94 -11.59 24.47
N CYS A 757 22.94 -12.38 24.06
CA CYS A 757 22.97 -13.83 24.24
C CYS A 757 24.15 -14.50 23.51
N GLU A 758 24.50 -14.00 22.32
CA GLU A 758 25.66 -14.49 21.57
C GLU A 758 26.98 -14.21 22.31
N MET A 759 27.15 -13.01 22.87
CA MET A 759 28.33 -12.65 23.66
C MET A 759 28.45 -13.45 24.96
N GLU A 760 27.33 -13.89 25.52
CA GLU A 760 27.27 -14.81 26.68
C GLU A 760 27.48 -16.29 26.31
N GLY A 761 27.66 -16.61 25.02
CA GLY A 761 27.81 -18.00 24.54
C GLY A 761 26.50 -18.79 24.48
N ASN A 762 25.35 -18.16 24.72
CA ASN A 762 24.04 -18.79 24.59
C ASN A 762 23.51 -18.67 23.15
N TYR A 763 24.11 -19.43 22.24
CA TYR A 763 23.77 -19.39 20.81
C TYR A 763 22.34 -19.83 20.50
N LYS A 764 21.74 -20.70 21.33
CA LYS A 764 20.35 -21.18 21.12
C LYS A 764 19.36 -20.02 21.33
N THR A 765 19.51 -19.29 22.44
CA THR A 765 18.68 -18.12 22.72
C THR A 765 19.00 -16.96 21.77
N ALA A 766 20.26 -16.79 21.36
CA ALA A 766 20.64 -15.81 20.34
C ALA A 766 19.91 -16.04 19.02
N LEU A 767 19.91 -17.29 18.51
CA LEU A 767 19.20 -17.67 17.29
C LEU A 767 17.68 -17.48 17.41
N TYR A 768 17.10 -17.74 18.59
CA TYR A 768 15.69 -17.47 18.83
C TYR A 768 15.36 -15.99 18.61
N PHE A 769 16.11 -15.08 19.25
CA PHE A 769 15.89 -13.64 19.12
C PHE A 769 16.16 -13.12 17.71
N TYR A 770 17.23 -13.58 17.04
CA TYR A 770 17.49 -13.22 15.64
C TYR A 770 16.39 -13.72 14.70
N THR A 771 15.94 -14.97 14.85
CA THR A 771 14.85 -15.53 14.03
C THR A 771 13.54 -14.78 14.27
N THR A 772 13.27 -14.38 15.52
CA THR A 772 12.09 -13.60 15.86
C THR A 772 12.17 -12.19 15.28
N SER A 773 13.34 -11.56 15.30
CA SER A 773 13.60 -10.29 14.59
C SER A 773 13.36 -10.44 13.08
N LEU A 774 13.80 -11.54 12.46
CA LEU A 774 13.56 -11.83 11.04
C LEU A 774 12.09 -12.09 10.71
N LYS A 775 11.32 -12.64 11.64
CA LYS A 775 9.85 -12.72 11.48
C LYS A 775 9.20 -11.34 11.47
N ILE A 776 9.83 -10.32 12.08
CA ILE A 776 9.33 -8.94 12.10
C ILE A 776 9.82 -8.15 10.88
N ILE A 777 11.08 -8.30 10.46
CA ILE A 777 11.59 -7.75 9.19
C ILE A 777 12.46 -8.81 8.52
N PRO A 778 11.96 -9.52 7.48
CA PRO A 778 12.68 -10.65 6.89
C PRO A 778 13.78 -10.25 5.92
N THR A 779 13.67 -9.09 5.27
CA THR A 779 14.64 -8.60 4.27
C THR A 779 15.43 -7.42 4.80
N ASN A 780 16.74 -7.39 4.52
CA ASN A 780 17.64 -6.28 4.86
C ASN A 780 17.72 -5.97 6.37
N ASN A 781 17.49 -7.00 7.20
CA ASN A 781 17.60 -6.93 8.65
C ASN A 781 18.99 -7.42 9.08
N ALA A 782 19.61 -6.73 10.05
CA ALA A 782 20.92 -7.12 10.58
C ALA A 782 20.94 -8.58 11.10
N ALA A 783 19.81 -9.08 11.61
CA ALA A 783 19.69 -10.45 12.09
C ALA A 783 20.08 -11.51 11.04
N ASN A 784 19.89 -11.25 9.74
CA ASN A 784 20.30 -12.17 8.66
C ASN A 784 21.82 -12.42 8.69
N HIS A 785 22.61 -11.38 8.92
CA HIS A 785 24.06 -11.51 9.01
C HIS A 785 24.49 -12.33 10.24
N HIS A 786 23.86 -12.09 11.41
CA HIS A 786 24.21 -12.79 12.64
C HIS A 786 23.83 -14.26 12.62
N VAL A 787 22.67 -14.61 12.04
CA VAL A 787 22.26 -16.00 11.84
C VAL A 787 23.26 -16.74 10.96
N ARG A 788 23.64 -16.16 9.80
CA ARG A 788 24.64 -16.75 8.89
C ARG A 788 25.99 -16.95 9.59
N ARG A 789 26.44 -15.98 10.40
CA ARG A 789 27.69 -16.08 11.17
C ARG A 789 27.66 -17.21 12.21
N ILE A 790 26.58 -17.35 12.97
CA ILE A 790 26.42 -18.43 13.97
C ILE A 790 26.34 -19.79 13.27
N GLN A 791 25.61 -19.90 12.16
CA GLN A 791 25.49 -21.14 11.39
C GLN A 791 26.82 -21.55 10.77
N ALA A 792 27.60 -20.61 10.22
CA ALA A 792 28.92 -20.89 9.68
C ALA A 792 29.88 -21.43 10.76
N ARG A 793 29.86 -20.88 11.98
CA ARG A 793 30.70 -21.38 13.09
C ARG A 793 30.35 -22.80 13.55
N ARG A 794 29.12 -23.27 13.32
CA ARG A 794 28.70 -24.65 13.62
C ARG A 794 29.14 -25.68 12.58
N HIS A 795 29.59 -25.24 11.41
CA HIS A 795 30.12 -26.14 10.37
C HIS A 795 31.64 -26.35 10.47
N TYR A 796 32.33 -25.59 11.34
CA TYR A 796 33.79 -25.67 11.54
C TYR A 796 34.20 -26.27 12.89
N ASN A 797 33.24 -26.54 13.78
CA ASN A 797 33.41 -27.31 15.02
C ASN A 797 32.62 -28.60 14.90
#